data_AF-A0AAU4IH97-F1
#
_entry.id   AF-A0AAU4IH97-F1
#
_cell.length_a   1.000
_cell.length_b   1.000
_cell.length_c   1.000
_cell.angle_alpha   90.00
_cell.angle_beta   90.00
_cell.angle_gamma   90.00
#
_symmetry.space_group_name_H-M   'P 1'
#
loop_
_entity.id
_entity.type
_entity.pdbx_description
1 polymer ?
#
loop_
_entity_poly.entity_id
_entity_poly.type
_entity_poly.pdbx_seq_one_letter_code
_entity_poly.pdbx_strand_id
1 'polypeptide(L)'
;MAFPPGTPTVTLAGTIPSAVAGTAFKGKLVCKPSAYLVDAGRNAVYPGGGEVAFDADGKFSVVLLPCDAAGIEPAGWRWFLDLQPTRGQRVQFYANIVGSGTVQYSDLTPVPAPGGGSGSGGVGPTGPEGPPGPTGDTGATGPQGPAGPQGPAGADGDNADAEAYTDAAIADEVTRANTAYETPAGSTAKVAAHDADTTAVHGIPNTALLETATAAQAKADAAQAAATSAAATDATTKVSTHAGASDPHGDRVDAATKYLAKTANLSDVASPATARTSLGLGGAATLSVGTTAGTVAAGDDARFTAAAPWVFDISAYGAVGDVRVATDGAMTSASAVLTCASGPFTVASSPVGKSVIVKGAAATGVTSLVTTILSRQSDTQVTLSTNAATTVTGAQVVWGTDNTTAIQAAVDAAEAYLTAGATYAQVYTPPKPYMIAGPLNNTKSGNGQIVFGVYPVAAGKKVLEFRGETDGAAAVRHWQQTVPQLAGSCWVSAGVFASTAAQITNLNADGNPGVLSGPQEGWGYGAAALYSNIMPVLRNMAILTTHSAYGLTYGAATFWGCANAHIENFGCGTLGTVASPSTDYTSPGVFGTGLSVGLLMPAPGNNDNVIGKNISVGGGYTYAMFITEHAVVDRYMALYCWAGLVAVGTYAGSVGSVHAMKVLSASIEACTNELHIMGAGSAGIGPIIDIDQLSTESGAPNISASSAGAIAAARGIVRLTGLFTESGVSVANPCGIKIINGQAPFPVRSISADTTVRVIDEVLLVNATAGARVITLISAVATPNSYTIKKTDSSGNTVTVACTGGQTIDGATTKVLSAQWETVTVIPDGTNWLTV
;
A
#
# COMPACT_ATOMS: atom_id res chain seq x y z
N MET A 1 -31.03 -8.54 0.68
CA MET A 1 -31.95 -9.28 -0.21
C MET A 1 -32.03 -10.71 0.29
N ALA A 2 -33.21 -11.32 0.33
CA ALA A 2 -33.35 -12.74 0.65
C ALA A 2 -32.85 -13.57 -0.53
N PHE A 3 -32.11 -14.66 -0.26
CA PHE A 3 -31.69 -15.58 -1.32
C PHE A 3 -32.92 -16.31 -1.90
N PRO A 4 -32.94 -16.62 -3.21
CA PRO A 4 -34.01 -17.39 -3.83
C PRO A 4 -34.26 -18.73 -3.09
N PRO A 5 -35.52 -19.19 -3.00
CA PRO A 5 -35.85 -20.46 -2.36
C PRO A 5 -35.01 -21.64 -2.92
N GLY A 6 -34.45 -22.46 -2.03
CA GLY A 6 -33.59 -23.59 -2.40
C GLY A 6 -32.11 -23.25 -2.60
N THR A 7 -31.71 -21.98 -2.40
CA THR A 7 -30.30 -21.60 -2.29
C THR A 7 -29.74 -22.07 -0.94
N PRO A 8 -28.56 -22.70 -0.88
CA PRO A 8 -27.93 -23.04 0.40
C PRO A 8 -27.58 -21.76 1.17
N THR A 9 -27.95 -21.69 2.44
CA THR A 9 -27.72 -20.52 3.28
C THR A 9 -27.07 -20.88 4.61
N VAL A 10 -26.24 -19.98 5.10
CA VAL A 10 -25.63 -20.02 6.43
C VAL A 10 -25.84 -18.68 7.12
N THR A 11 -26.14 -18.68 8.42
CA THR A 11 -26.32 -17.46 9.20
C THR A 11 -25.03 -17.15 9.94
N LEU A 12 -24.42 -15.99 9.69
CA LEU A 12 -23.34 -15.47 10.53
C LEU A 12 -23.96 -14.59 11.62
N ALA A 13 -23.74 -14.94 12.89
CA ALA A 13 -24.21 -14.17 14.03
C ALA A 13 -23.06 -13.87 15.00
N GLY A 14 -23.16 -12.79 15.77
CA GLY A 14 -22.15 -12.46 16.75
C GLY A 14 -22.47 -11.23 17.57
N THR A 15 -21.67 -11.00 18.62
CA THR A 15 -21.71 -9.78 19.44
C THR A 15 -20.34 -9.12 19.37
N ILE A 16 -20.28 -7.82 19.07
CA ILE A 16 -19.04 -7.06 19.14
C ILE A 16 -18.95 -6.38 20.51
N PRO A 17 -18.02 -6.81 21.39
CA PRO A 17 -17.90 -6.23 22.72
C PRO A 17 -17.41 -4.78 22.65
N SER A 18 -18.03 -3.89 23.43
CA SER A 18 -17.57 -2.52 23.59
C SER A 18 -16.38 -2.45 24.54
N ALA A 19 -15.43 -1.56 24.24
CA ALA A 19 -14.26 -1.30 25.09
C ALA A 19 -14.63 -0.62 26.44
N VAL A 20 -15.86 -0.10 26.57
CA VAL A 20 -16.38 0.52 27.80
C VAL A 20 -17.61 -0.25 28.26
N ALA A 21 -17.49 -0.90 29.42
CA ALA A 21 -18.57 -1.67 30.03
C ALA A 21 -19.86 -0.82 30.18
N GLY A 22 -20.99 -1.33 29.70
CA GLY A 22 -22.30 -0.66 29.77
C GLY A 22 -22.64 0.28 28.61
N THR A 23 -21.77 0.41 27.60
CA THR A 23 -22.11 1.13 26.35
C THR A 23 -22.13 0.16 25.18
N ALA A 24 -23.21 0.13 24.40
CA ALA A 24 -23.29 -0.73 23.24
C ALA A 24 -22.42 -0.24 22.07
N PHE A 25 -21.79 -1.18 21.38
CA PHE A 25 -20.93 -0.90 20.23
C PHE A 25 -21.81 -0.56 19.00
N LYS A 26 -21.67 0.66 18.46
CA LYS A 26 -22.43 1.13 17.29
C LYS A 26 -21.59 1.03 16.02
N GLY A 27 -22.19 0.59 14.91
CA GLY A 27 -21.50 0.41 13.64
C GLY A 27 -22.24 -0.54 12.71
N LYS A 28 -21.53 -1.06 11.71
CA LYS A 28 -22.03 -2.08 10.78
C LYS A 28 -20.96 -3.11 10.43
N LEU A 29 -21.41 -4.30 10.06
CA LEU A 29 -20.61 -5.31 9.37
C LEU A 29 -20.93 -5.27 7.88
N VAL A 30 -19.90 -5.20 7.04
CA VAL A 30 -20.01 -5.32 5.59
C VAL A 30 -19.40 -6.64 5.17
N CYS A 31 -20.19 -7.48 4.49
CA CYS A 31 -19.73 -8.76 3.94
C CYS A 31 -19.66 -8.65 2.42
N LYS A 32 -18.56 -9.11 1.80
CA LYS A 32 -18.40 -9.19 0.33
C LYS A 32 -17.78 -10.52 -0.07
N PRO A 33 -18.18 -11.14 -1.20
CA PRO A 33 -17.53 -12.35 -1.67
C PRO A 33 -16.24 -11.95 -2.39
N SER A 34 -15.22 -12.79 -2.33
CA SER A 34 -13.96 -12.53 -3.03
C SER A 34 -14.04 -12.72 -4.56
N ALA A 35 -15.15 -13.26 -5.06
CA ALA A 35 -15.38 -13.56 -6.45
C ALA A 35 -16.84 -13.27 -6.83
N TYR A 36 -17.09 -13.13 -8.12
CA TYR A 36 -18.44 -13.04 -8.66
C TYR A 36 -19.06 -14.44 -8.64
N LEU A 37 -20.10 -14.63 -7.82
CA LEU A 37 -20.68 -15.95 -7.58
C LEU A 37 -21.82 -16.22 -8.56
N VAL A 38 -21.71 -17.32 -9.29
CA VAL A 38 -22.71 -17.77 -10.26
C VAL A 38 -23.19 -19.16 -9.93
N ASP A 39 -24.48 -19.39 -10.16
CA ASP A 39 -25.07 -20.72 -10.14
C ASP A 39 -25.54 -21.08 -11.54
N ALA A 40 -24.75 -21.93 -12.19
CA ALA A 40 -24.99 -22.37 -13.55
C ALA A 40 -26.25 -23.25 -13.66
N GLY A 41 -26.68 -23.92 -12.58
CA GLY A 41 -27.90 -24.73 -12.55
C GLY A 41 -29.18 -23.89 -12.44
N ARG A 42 -29.07 -22.65 -11.95
CA ARG A 42 -30.21 -21.74 -11.75
C ARG A 42 -30.16 -20.45 -12.59
N ASN A 43 -29.15 -20.28 -13.44
CA ASN A 43 -28.86 -19.04 -14.18
C ASN A 43 -28.88 -17.80 -13.28
N ALA A 44 -28.48 -17.95 -12.00
CA ALA A 44 -28.54 -16.91 -11.01
C ALA A 44 -27.14 -16.35 -10.73
N VAL A 45 -27.05 -15.02 -10.68
CA VAL A 45 -25.89 -14.33 -10.12
C VAL A 45 -26.20 -13.97 -8.68
N TYR A 46 -25.30 -14.32 -7.79
CA TYR A 46 -25.34 -13.85 -6.41
C TYR A 46 -24.37 -12.68 -6.25
N PRO A 47 -24.85 -11.42 -6.27
CA PRO A 47 -23.99 -10.25 -6.09
C PRO A 47 -23.35 -10.21 -4.69
N GLY A 48 -23.89 -11.03 -3.77
CA GLY A 48 -23.14 -11.65 -2.69
C GLY A 48 -22.51 -10.72 -1.66
N GLY A 49 -22.97 -9.47 -1.51
CA GLY A 49 -22.54 -8.62 -0.40
C GLY A 49 -23.69 -7.88 0.24
N GLY A 50 -23.67 -7.79 1.57
CA GLY A 50 -24.70 -7.14 2.37
C GLY A 50 -24.08 -6.42 3.57
N GLU A 51 -24.71 -5.34 4.00
CA GLU A 51 -24.36 -4.62 5.22
C GLU A 51 -25.43 -4.89 6.29
N VAL A 52 -25.00 -5.20 7.51
CA VAL A 52 -25.88 -5.36 8.68
C VAL A 52 -25.43 -4.41 9.77
N ALA A 53 -26.35 -3.61 10.30
CA ALA A 53 -26.08 -2.74 11.44
C ALA A 53 -26.03 -3.57 12.73
N PHE A 54 -25.15 -3.18 13.66
CA PHE A 54 -25.20 -3.73 15.01
C PHE A 54 -26.43 -3.21 15.75
N ASP A 55 -27.09 -4.08 16.53
CA ASP A 55 -28.24 -3.70 17.35
C ASP A 55 -27.83 -2.92 18.60
N ALA A 56 -28.81 -2.65 19.48
CA ALA A 56 -28.60 -1.90 20.71
C ALA A 56 -27.70 -2.60 21.74
N ASP A 57 -27.31 -3.85 21.54
CA ASP A 57 -26.37 -4.61 22.37
C ASP A 57 -25.04 -4.91 21.63
N GLY A 58 -24.86 -4.40 20.40
CA GLY A 58 -23.71 -4.71 19.56
C GLY A 58 -23.80 -6.06 18.84
N LYS A 59 -25.00 -6.69 18.81
CA LYS A 59 -25.24 -7.97 18.14
C LYS A 59 -25.58 -7.77 16.67
N PHE A 60 -25.28 -8.77 15.86
CA PHE A 60 -25.73 -8.84 14.47
C PHE A 60 -26.07 -10.28 14.08
N SER A 61 -26.90 -10.40 13.05
CA SER A 61 -27.21 -11.66 12.38
C SER A 61 -27.43 -11.38 10.90
N VAL A 62 -26.69 -12.09 10.04
CA VAL A 62 -26.78 -11.94 8.59
C VAL A 62 -26.78 -13.29 7.92
N VAL A 63 -27.70 -13.49 6.97
CA VAL A 63 -27.76 -14.70 6.15
C VAL A 63 -26.83 -14.51 4.95
N LEU A 64 -25.96 -15.49 4.73
CA LEU A 64 -24.93 -15.52 3.69
C LEU A 64 -25.00 -16.85 2.91
N LEU A 65 -24.26 -16.91 1.81
CA LEU A 65 -23.96 -18.16 1.10
C LEU A 65 -22.79 -18.87 1.79
N PRO A 66 -22.85 -20.19 2.01
CA PRO A 66 -21.69 -20.93 2.46
C PRO A 66 -20.63 -20.97 1.37
N CYS A 67 -19.36 -20.77 1.75
CA CYS A 67 -18.21 -20.90 0.87
C CYS A 67 -18.22 -22.28 0.20
N ASP A 68 -17.94 -22.29 -1.10
CA ASP A 68 -17.90 -23.48 -1.95
C ASP A 68 -19.16 -24.38 -1.85
N ALA A 69 -20.33 -23.75 -1.64
CA ALA A 69 -21.60 -24.44 -1.69
C ALA A 69 -21.79 -25.16 -3.03
N ALA A 70 -22.31 -26.39 -3.00
CA ALA A 70 -22.51 -27.20 -4.20
C ALA A 70 -23.35 -26.46 -5.25
N GLY A 71 -22.83 -26.35 -6.48
CA GLY A 71 -23.45 -25.65 -7.60
C GLY A 71 -23.16 -24.14 -7.68
N ILE A 72 -22.36 -23.59 -6.76
CA ILE A 72 -21.90 -22.19 -6.80
C ILE A 72 -20.44 -22.13 -7.25
N GLU A 73 -20.17 -21.35 -8.29
CA GLU A 73 -18.84 -21.17 -8.87
C GLU A 73 -18.39 -19.69 -8.83
N PRO A 74 -17.08 -19.40 -8.83
CA PRO A 74 -15.96 -20.34 -8.83
C PRO A 74 -15.67 -20.94 -7.44
N ALA A 75 -15.12 -22.15 -7.38
CA ALA A 75 -14.66 -22.76 -6.12
C ALA A 75 -13.40 -22.04 -5.55
N GLY A 76 -13.18 -22.15 -4.24
CA GLY A 76 -12.06 -21.55 -3.53
C GLY A 76 -12.28 -20.08 -3.14
N TRP A 77 -13.51 -19.58 -3.24
CA TRP A 77 -13.86 -18.21 -2.87
C TRP A 77 -14.07 -18.06 -1.36
N ARG A 78 -13.94 -16.83 -0.84
CA ARG A 78 -14.02 -16.54 0.60
C ARG A 78 -14.83 -15.28 0.88
N TRP A 79 -15.33 -15.16 2.11
CA TRP A 79 -15.98 -13.94 2.57
C TRP A 79 -14.93 -12.93 3.04
N PHE A 80 -14.96 -11.72 2.48
CA PHE A 80 -14.31 -10.54 3.05
C PHE A 80 -15.27 -9.89 4.06
N LEU A 81 -14.84 -9.87 5.31
CA LEU A 81 -15.58 -9.27 6.42
C LEU A 81 -14.92 -7.96 6.82
N ASP A 82 -15.72 -6.91 6.89
CA ASP A 82 -15.28 -5.56 7.18
C ASP A 82 -16.16 -4.94 8.27
N LEU A 83 -15.62 -4.93 9.49
CA LEU A 83 -16.27 -4.36 10.66
C LEU A 83 -15.98 -2.86 10.70
N GLN A 84 -17.03 -2.07 10.50
CA GLN A 84 -16.98 -0.62 10.46
C GLN A 84 -17.65 -0.02 11.71
N PRO A 85 -16.90 0.13 12.82
CA PRO A 85 -17.42 0.78 14.00
C PRO A 85 -17.63 2.28 13.77
N THR A 86 -18.65 2.87 14.41
CA THR A 86 -18.84 4.33 14.42
C THR A 86 -17.72 5.03 15.19
N ARG A 87 -17.09 4.34 16.15
CA ARG A 87 -15.91 4.79 16.92
C ARG A 87 -15.03 3.58 17.26
N GLY A 88 -13.73 3.63 16.95
CA GLY A 88 -12.79 2.53 17.18
C GLY A 88 -12.03 2.13 15.91
N GLN A 89 -11.19 1.09 16.00
CA GLN A 89 -10.41 0.59 14.88
C GLN A 89 -11.26 -0.32 13.99
N ARG A 90 -11.24 -0.06 12.67
CA ARG A 90 -11.84 -0.92 11.64
C ARG A 90 -11.07 -2.24 11.55
N VAL A 91 -11.78 -3.36 11.51
CA VAL A 91 -11.17 -4.71 11.43
C VAL A 91 -11.61 -5.38 10.13
N GLN A 92 -10.65 -5.86 9.36
CA GLN A 92 -10.88 -6.41 8.02
C GLN A 92 -10.11 -7.72 7.85
N PHE A 93 -10.81 -8.78 7.42
CA PHE A 93 -10.18 -10.08 7.19
C PHE A 93 -11.02 -10.95 6.26
N TYR A 94 -10.38 -11.97 5.67
CA TYR A 94 -11.11 -13.02 4.96
C TYR A 94 -11.44 -14.17 5.91
N ALA A 95 -12.59 -14.80 5.74
CA ALA A 95 -13.03 -15.96 6.51
C ALA A 95 -13.69 -17.00 5.60
N ASN A 96 -13.51 -18.28 5.95
CA ASN A 96 -14.30 -19.37 5.38
C ASN A 96 -15.57 -19.51 6.24
N ILE A 97 -16.74 -19.29 5.65
CA ILE A 97 -18.03 -19.51 6.33
C ILE A 97 -18.70 -20.67 5.60
N VAL A 98 -18.67 -21.87 6.18
CA VAL A 98 -19.10 -23.11 5.52
C VAL A 98 -20.23 -23.79 6.28
N GLY A 99 -20.89 -24.77 5.63
CA GLY A 99 -21.92 -25.60 6.25
C GLY A 99 -23.33 -25.00 6.19
N SER A 100 -24.21 -25.48 7.08
CA SER A 100 -25.61 -25.07 7.21
C SER A 100 -25.92 -24.73 8.67
N GLY A 101 -26.76 -23.72 8.92
CA GLY A 101 -27.13 -23.29 10.28
C GLY A 101 -26.49 -21.96 10.67
N THR A 102 -26.17 -21.78 11.95
CA THR A 102 -25.57 -20.54 12.48
C THR A 102 -24.10 -20.73 12.82
N VAL A 103 -23.23 -19.91 12.23
CA VAL A 103 -21.82 -19.78 12.56
C VAL A 103 -21.64 -18.54 13.44
N GLN A 104 -20.94 -18.69 14.57
CA GLN A 104 -20.65 -17.55 15.44
C GLN A 104 -19.41 -16.80 14.95
N TYR A 105 -19.47 -15.47 15.00
CA TYR A 105 -18.35 -14.59 14.67
C TYR A 105 -17.09 -14.89 15.50
N SER A 106 -17.27 -15.28 16.77
CA SER A 106 -16.18 -15.68 17.67
C SER A 106 -15.39 -16.88 17.17
N ASP A 107 -16.00 -17.70 16.32
CA ASP A 107 -15.44 -18.97 15.87
C ASP A 107 -14.73 -18.80 14.50
N LEU A 108 -14.79 -17.60 13.92
CA LEU A 108 -14.13 -17.31 12.66
C LEU A 108 -12.63 -17.14 12.85
N THR A 109 -11.85 -17.93 12.11
CA THR A 109 -10.41 -17.75 11.99
C THR A 109 -10.09 -16.93 10.73
N PRO A 110 -9.34 -15.81 10.84
CA PRO A 110 -8.84 -15.10 9.67
C PRO A 110 -8.04 -16.03 8.76
N VAL A 111 -8.37 -16.03 7.48
CA VAL A 111 -7.66 -16.76 6.43
C VAL A 111 -7.03 -15.78 5.44
N PRO A 112 -6.01 -16.20 4.69
CA PRO A 112 -5.41 -15.35 3.64
C PRO A 112 -6.44 -14.92 2.58
N ALA A 113 -6.11 -13.89 1.80
CA ALA A 113 -6.92 -13.57 0.63
C ALA A 113 -6.87 -14.74 -0.39
N PRO A 114 -7.97 -15.04 -1.10
CA PRO A 114 -7.95 -15.95 -2.24
C PRO A 114 -6.91 -15.50 -3.27
N GLY A 115 -6.04 -16.42 -3.71
CA GLY A 115 -4.92 -16.09 -4.60
C GLY A 115 -3.62 -15.64 -3.92
N GLY A 116 -3.52 -15.71 -2.58
CA GLY A 116 -2.23 -15.63 -1.88
C GLY A 116 -1.76 -14.23 -1.44
N GLY A 117 -2.65 -13.22 -1.39
CA GLY A 117 -2.32 -11.91 -0.82
C GLY A 117 -2.13 -11.96 0.70
N SER A 118 -1.03 -11.39 1.20
CA SER A 118 -0.64 -11.33 2.62
C SER A 118 -1.62 -10.50 3.46
N GLY A 119 -2.35 -11.16 4.38
CA GLY A 119 -3.16 -10.51 5.41
C GLY A 119 -2.44 -10.53 6.77
N SER A 120 -2.39 -9.36 7.40
CA SER A 120 -1.76 -9.04 8.69
C SER A 120 -2.13 -10.00 9.84
N GLY A 121 -1.15 -10.26 10.72
CA GLY A 121 -1.22 -11.23 11.81
C GLY A 121 -2.22 -10.90 12.93
N GLY A 122 -2.93 -11.93 13.37
CA GLY A 122 -3.63 -12.02 14.64
C GLY A 122 -3.22 -13.31 15.35
N VAL A 123 -3.02 -13.23 16.66
CA VAL A 123 -2.61 -14.34 17.55
C VAL A 123 -3.59 -15.51 17.42
N GLY A 124 -3.09 -16.73 17.17
CA GLY A 124 -3.93 -17.93 17.05
C GLY A 124 -4.59 -18.33 18.38
N PRO A 125 -5.84 -18.84 18.37
CA PRO A 125 -6.51 -19.33 19.57
C PRO A 125 -5.82 -20.58 20.15
N THR A 126 -5.90 -20.74 21.47
CA THR A 126 -5.50 -21.95 22.19
C THR A 126 -6.29 -23.17 21.68
N GLY A 127 -5.61 -24.29 21.43
CA GLY A 127 -6.21 -25.49 20.85
C GLY A 127 -7.34 -26.11 21.70
N PRO A 128 -8.25 -26.90 21.08
CA PRO A 128 -9.36 -27.54 21.78
C PRO A 128 -8.87 -28.45 22.90
N GLU A 129 -9.60 -28.47 24.01
CA GLU A 129 -9.37 -29.39 25.13
C GLU A 129 -9.48 -30.85 24.63
N GLY A 130 -8.49 -31.68 24.97
CA GLY A 130 -8.43 -33.06 24.53
C GLY A 130 -9.60 -33.91 25.09
N PRO A 131 -9.98 -35.00 24.42
CA PRO A 131 -11.08 -35.86 24.87
C PRO A 131 -10.83 -36.38 26.30
N PRO A 132 -11.89 -36.57 27.11
CA PRO A 132 -11.78 -37.17 28.44
C PRO A 132 -11.03 -38.50 28.37
N GLY A 133 -10.04 -38.69 29.26
CA GLY A 133 -9.27 -39.93 29.33
C GLY A 133 -10.15 -41.14 29.64
N PRO A 134 -9.76 -42.35 29.21
CA PRO A 134 -10.49 -43.58 29.55
C PRO A 134 -10.62 -43.73 31.08
N THR A 135 -11.77 -44.21 31.53
CA THR A 135 -12.02 -44.57 32.93
C THR A 135 -10.96 -45.58 33.40
N GLY A 136 -10.24 -45.25 34.47
CA GLY A 136 -9.17 -46.09 34.99
C GLY A 136 -9.64 -47.47 35.46
N ASP A 137 -8.73 -48.45 35.41
CA ASP A 137 -9.00 -49.82 35.83
C ASP A 137 -9.53 -49.90 37.27
N THR A 138 -10.45 -50.84 37.50
CA THR A 138 -11.01 -51.12 38.83
C THR A 138 -9.88 -51.53 39.78
N GLY A 139 -9.72 -50.81 40.90
CA GLY A 139 -8.65 -51.05 41.86
C GLY A 139 -8.69 -52.47 42.45
N ALA A 140 -7.51 -53.01 42.76
CA ALA A 140 -7.35 -54.34 43.36
C ALA A 140 -8.18 -54.48 44.65
N THR A 141 -8.82 -55.65 44.81
CA THR A 141 -9.53 -56.03 46.04
C THR A 141 -8.58 -55.91 47.24
N GLY A 142 -9.01 -55.18 48.28
CA GLY A 142 -8.18 -54.91 49.46
C GLY A 142 -7.75 -56.19 50.20
N PRO A 143 -6.66 -56.15 50.98
CA PRO A 143 -6.17 -57.31 51.72
C PRO A 143 -7.24 -57.82 52.69
N GLN A 144 -7.38 -59.15 52.78
CA GLN A 144 -8.24 -59.83 53.74
C GLN A 144 -7.88 -59.38 55.17
N GLY A 145 -8.88 -58.98 55.96
CA GLY A 145 -8.68 -58.49 57.32
C GLY A 145 -7.98 -59.50 58.23
N PRO A 146 -7.33 -59.05 59.32
CA PRO A 146 -6.61 -59.92 60.23
C PRO A 146 -7.52 -61.01 60.82
N ALA A 147 -6.99 -62.22 60.97
CA ALA A 147 -7.70 -63.34 61.57
C ALA A 147 -8.18 -62.99 63.00
N GLY A 148 -9.41 -63.39 63.34
CA GLY A 148 -9.95 -63.17 64.68
C GLY A 148 -9.16 -63.88 65.78
N PRO A 149 -9.21 -63.40 67.03
CA PRO A 149 -8.46 -63.97 68.14
C PRO A 149 -8.82 -65.45 68.37
N GLN A 150 -7.80 -66.28 68.59
CA GLN A 150 -7.90 -67.71 68.87
C GLN A 150 -8.68 -67.95 70.18
N GLY A 151 -9.65 -68.87 70.17
CA GLY A 151 -10.42 -69.25 71.36
C GLY A 151 -9.56 -69.95 72.43
N PRO A 152 -9.97 -69.91 73.71
CA PRO A 152 -9.19 -70.48 74.82
C PRO A 152 -8.99 -72.00 74.69
N ALA A 153 -7.81 -72.48 75.08
CA ALA A 153 -7.38 -73.88 74.99
C ALA A 153 -8.16 -74.80 75.95
N GLY A 154 -8.48 -76.02 75.51
CA GLY A 154 -9.14 -77.06 76.32
C GLY A 154 -8.21 -77.73 77.33
N ALA A 155 -8.76 -78.19 78.45
CA ALA A 155 -8.04 -78.83 79.54
C ALA A 155 -7.66 -80.29 79.23
N ASP A 156 -6.40 -80.64 79.44
CA ASP A 156 -5.88 -82.01 79.31
C ASP A 156 -6.15 -82.83 80.59
N GLY A 157 -6.60 -84.06 80.41
CA GLY A 157 -6.89 -85.03 81.47
C GLY A 157 -5.76 -86.05 81.63
N ASP A 158 -5.21 -86.13 82.85
CA ASP A 158 -4.25 -87.16 83.25
C ASP A 158 -4.99 -88.40 83.76
N ASN A 159 -4.74 -89.55 83.12
CA ASN A 159 -5.05 -90.90 83.63
C ASN A 159 -3.72 -91.62 83.90
N ALA A 160 -3.45 -91.84 85.19
CA ALA A 160 -2.61 -92.91 85.74
C ALA A 160 -3.52 -93.66 86.73
N ASP A 161 -3.45 -94.94 87.04
CA ASP A 161 -2.70 -96.12 86.62
C ASP A 161 -3.35 -97.28 87.42
N ALA A 162 -3.13 -98.51 86.98
CA ALA A 162 -3.84 -99.69 87.46
C ALA A 162 -3.26 -100.21 88.78
N GLU A 163 -4.12 -100.47 89.79
CA GLU A 163 -3.92 -101.54 90.79
C GLU A 163 -5.21 -101.83 91.59
N ALA A 164 -5.34 -103.07 92.06
CA ALA A 164 -6.59 -103.74 92.47
C ALA A 164 -7.29 -103.14 93.71
N TYR A 165 -8.61 -102.95 93.61
CA TYR A 165 -9.48 -102.52 94.71
C TYR A 165 -9.85 -103.68 95.66
N THR A 166 -9.74 -103.43 96.97
CA THR A 166 -10.40 -104.19 98.03
C THR A 166 -11.45 -103.29 98.72
N ASP A 167 -12.51 -103.88 99.27
CA ASP A 167 -13.74 -103.20 99.74
C ASP A 167 -13.56 -102.12 100.84
N ALA A 168 -12.34 -101.88 101.34
CA ALA A 168 -12.05 -100.79 102.28
C ALA A 168 -11.89 -99.41 101.60
N ALA A 169 -11.60 -99.35 100.30
CA ALA A 169 -11.24 -98.10 99.60
C ALA A 169 -12.43 -97.19 99.24
N ILE A 170 -13.68 -97.67 99.35
CA ILE A 170 -14.89 -96.87 99.03
C ILE A 170 -15.25 -95.87 100.15
N ALA A 171 -14.82 -96.12 101.40
CA ALA A 171 -15.17 -95.24 102.52
C ALA A 171 -14.40 -93.91 102.56
N ASP A 172 -13.22 -93.83 101.92
CA ASP A 172 -12.35 -92.65 102.01
C ASP A 172 -12.70 -91.55 100.98
N GLU A 173 -13.25 -91.92 99.83
CA GLU A 173 -13.72 -90.98 98.79
C GLU A 173 -14.87 -90.07 99.29
N VAL A 174 -15.73 -90.62 100.16
CA VAL A 174 -16.86 -89.87 100.75
C VAL A 174 -16.38 -88.74 101.67
N THR A 175 -15.16 -88.84 102.22
CA THR A 175 -14.58 -87.78 103.07
C THR A 175 -14.03 -86.60 102.24
N ARG A 176 -13.56 -86.83 101.00
CA ARG A 176 -13.04 -85.77 100.13
C ARG A 176 -14.12 -84.87 99.54
N ALA A 177 -15.34 -85.38 99.36
CA ALA A 177 -16.44 -84.61 98.78
C ALA A 177 -17.00 -83.50 99.69
N ASN A 178 -16.69 -83.50 100.99
CA ASN A 178 -17.34 -82.61 101.97
C ASN A 178 -16.59 -81.30 102.27
N THR A 179 -15.44 -81.04 101.64
CA THR A 179 -14.59 -79.85 101.89
C THR A 179 -14.63 -78.77 100.79
N ALA A 180 -15.62 -78.80 99.88
CA ALA A 180 -15.64 -77.99 98.65
C ALA A 180 -16.59 -76.76 98.60
N TYR A 181 -16.96 -76.07 99.69
CA TYR A 181 -17.79 -74.84 99.59
C TYR A 181 -17.29 -73.64 100.41
N GLU A 182 -16.92 -72.53 99.73
CA GLU A 182 -16.55 -71.21 100.30
C GLU A 182 -17.76 -70.46 100.89
N THR A 183 -17.52 -69.65 101.94
CA THR A 183 -18.56 -68.95 102.73
C THR A 183 -18.90 -67.53 102.21
N PRO A 184 -20.07 -66.95 102.55
CA PRO A 184 -20.60 -65.69 101.96
C PRO A 184 -19.71 -64.43 102.07
N ALA A 185 -18.74 -64.39 102.98
CA ALA A 185 -17.84 -63.23 103.14
C ALA A 185 -16.89 -63.03 101.93
N GLY A 186 -16.57 -64.10 101.18
CA GLY A 186 -15.71 -64.03 99.99
C GLY A 186 -16.38 -63.38 98.78
N SER A 187 -17.71 -63.29 98.75
CA SER A 187 -18.46 -62.77 97.61
C SER A 187 -18.46 -61.24 97.56
N THR A 188 -18.59 -60.57 98.71
CA THR A 188 -18.64 -59.10 98.80
C THR A 188 -17.31 -58.44 98.44
N ALA A 189 -16.18 -59.08 98.77
CA ALA A 189 -14.84 -58.60 98.42
C ALA A 189 -14.56 -58.70 96.91
N LYS A 190 -15.08 -59.75 96.26
CA LYS A 190 -14.94 -59.93 94.79
C LYS A 190 -15.78 -58.91 94.01
N VAL A 191 -16.96 -58.52 94.50
CA VAL A 191 -17.77 -57.46 93.86
C VAL A 191 -17.11 -56.08 93.96
N ALA A 192 -16.57 -55.72 95.12
CA ALA A 192 -15.87 -54.44 95.29
C ALA A 192 -14.58 -54.35 94.44
N ALA A 193 -13.85 -55.47 94.28
CA ALA A 193 -12.69 -55.55 93.40
C ALA A 193 -13.10 -55.42 91.91
N HIS A 194 -14.20 -56.06 91.51
CA HIS A 194 -14.73 -55.97 90.16
C HIS A 194 -15.15 -54.53 89.79
N ASP A 195 -15.78 -53.80 90.70
CA ASP A 195 -16.19 -52.40 90.47
C ASP A 195 -14.99 -51.44 90.36
N ALA A 196 -13.93 -51.70 91.14
CA ALA A 196 -12.67 -50.96 91.06
C ALA A 196 -11.92 -51.20 89.75
N ASP A 197 -11.81 -52.45 89.29
CA ASP A 197 -11.20 -52.80 88.01
C ASP A 197 -11.99 -52.23 86.82
N THR A 198 -13.32 -52.25 86.90
CA THR A 198 -14.19 -51.64 85.88
C THR A 198 -13.97 -50.13 85.78
N THR A 199 -13.82 -49.45 86.92
CA THR A 199 -13.52 -48.02 86.95
C THR A 199 -12.13 -47.70 86.38
N ALA A 200 -11.12 -48.54 86.65
CA ALA A 200 -9.76 -48.33 86.17
C ALA A 200 -9.61 -48.56 84.65
N VAL A 201 -10.29 -49.57 84.09
CA VAL A 201 -10.24 -49.88 82.66
C VAL A 201 -11.12 -48.95 81.83
N HIS A 202 -12.29 -48.55 82.35
CA HIS A 202 -13.29 -47.81 81.57
C HIS A 202 -13.42 -46.32 81.96
N GLY A 203 -12.87 -45.91 83.10
CA GLY A 203 -12.87 -44.53 83.60
C GLY A 203 -14.19 -44.03 84.19
N ILE A 204 -15.09 -44.94 84.60
CA ILE A 204 -16.47 -44.60 85.01
C ILE A 204 -16.72 -45.06 86.45
N PRO A 205 -16.98 -44.15 87.42
CA PRO A 205 -17.09 -44.49 88.85
C PRO A 205 -18.36 -45.22 89.27
N ASN A 206 -19.37 -45.30 88.39
CA ASN A 206 -20.67 -45.91 88.69
C ASN A 206 -21.22 -46.61 87.44
N THR A 207 -21.26 -47.93 87.47
CA THR A 207 -21.70 -48.80 86.38
C THR A 207 -23.20 -48.68 86.06
N ALA A 208 -24.01 -48.12 86.96
CA ALA A 208 -25.44 -47.88 86.71
C ALA A 208 -25.72 -46.86 85.58
N LEU A 209 -24.73 -46.04 85.18
CA LEU A 209 -24.87 -45.09 84.08
C LEU A 209 -24.67 -45.72 82.69
N LEU A 210 -24.16 -46.96 82.59
CA LEU A 210 -24.07 -47.71 81.33
C LEU A 210 -25.38 -48.38 80.91
N GLU A 211 -26.41 -48.38 81.76
CA GLU A 211 -27.72 -48.99 81.45
C GLU A 211 -28.65 -48.07 80.64
N THR A 212 -28.19 -46.88 80.23
CA THR A 212 -28.94 -46.02 79.29
C THR A 212 -28.28 -45.99 77.92
N ALA A 213 -29.07 -46.25 76.87
CA ALA A 213 -28.59 -46.29 75.48
C ALA A 213 -27.82 -45.03 75.07
N THR A 214 -28.17 -43.86 75.61
CA THR A 214 -27.54 -42.58 75.29
C THR A 214 -26.08 -42.48 75.75
N ALA A 215 -25.75 -43.00 76.94
CA ALA A 215 -24.39 -42.95 77.47
C ALA A 215 -23.45 -43.92 76.71
N ALA A 216 -23.97 -45.10 76.35
CA ALA A 216 -23.27 -46.04 75.49
C ALA A 216 -23.03 -45.48 74.08
N GLN A 217 -24.04 -44.81 73.50
CA GLN A 217 -23.93 -44.18 72.17
C GLN A 217 -22.90 -43.05 72.16
N ALA A 218 -22.86 -42.18 73.17
CA ALA A 218 -21.88 -41.10 73.24
C ALA A 218 -20.42 -41.61 73.30
N LYS A 219 -20.19 -42.78 73.93
CA LYS A 219 -18.87 -43.42 73.95
C LYS A 219 -18.53 -44.06 72.60
N ALA A 220 -19.51 -44.68 71.93
CA ALA A 220 -19.35 -45.21 70.59
C ALA A 220 -19.03 -44.11 69.58
N ASP A 221 -19.73 -42.97 69.65
CA ASP A 221 -19.51 -41.82 68.76
C ASP A 221 -18.13 -41.19 69.00
N ALA A 222 -17.70 -41.06 70.26
CA ALA A 222 -16.35 -40.58 70.60
C ALA A 222 -15.25 -41.53 70.09
N ALA A 223 -15.47 -42.86 70.19
CA ALA A 223 -14.56 -43.86 69.66
C ALA A 223 -14.51 -43.82 68.12
N GLN A 224 -15.66 -43.64 67.45
CA GLN A 224 -15.75 -43.53 66.00
C GLN A 224 -15.08 -42.25 65.48
N ALA A 225 -15.25 -41.12 66.16
CA ALA A 225 -14.59 -39.85 65.81
C ALA A 225 -13.06 -39.93 65.97
N ALA A 226 -12.58 -40.59 67.03
CA ALA A 226 -11.17 -40.85 67.24
C ALA A 226 -10.59 -41.78 66.17
N ALA A 227 -11.31 -42.86 65.82
CA ALA A 227 -10.90 -43.79 64.76
C ALA A 227 -10.85 -43.12 63.38
N THR A 228 -11.82 -42.25 63.07
CA THR A 228 -11.87 -41.50 61.81
C THR A 228 -10.69 -40.52 61.70
N SER A 229 -10.36 -39.82 62.79
CA SER A 229 -9.24 -38.88 62.83
C SER A 229 -7.88 -39.59 62.72
N ALA A 230 -7.75 -40.76 63.36
CA ALA A 230 -6.56 -41.60 63.23
C ALA A 230 -6.39 -42.15 61.81
N ALA A 231 -7.47 -42.60 61.17
CA ALA A 231 -7.44 -43.08 59.78
C ALA A 231 -7.09 -41.97 58.78
N ALA A 232 -7.61 -40.75 58.97
CA ALA A 232 -7.25 -39.60 58.13
C ALA A 232 -5.79 -39.19 58.28
N THR A 233 -5.26 -39.25 59.51
CA THR A 233 -3.84 -38.98 59.80
C THR A 233 -2.93 -40.05 59.21
N ASP A 234 -3.31 -41.33 59.32
CA ASP A 234 -2.60 -42.45 58.71
C ASP A 234 -2.61 -42.37 57.18
N ALA A 235 -3.75 -42.04 56.57
CA ALA A 235 -3.84 -41.83 55.13
C ALA A 235 -2.94 -40.69 54.65
N THR A 236 -2.97 -39.54 55.35
CA THR A 236 -2.13 -38.38 55.03
C THR A 236 -0.65 -38.70 55.18
N THR A 237 -0.29 -39.46 56.23
CA THR A 237 1.08 -39.90 56.48
C THR A 237 1.54 -40.89 55.41
N LYS A 238 0.72 -41.87 55.04
CA LYS A 238 1.03 -42.86 53.98
C LYS A 238 1.17 -42.21 52.60
N VAL A 239 0.32 -41.25 52.24
CA VAL A 239 0.43 -40.48 50.99
C VAL A 239 1.73 -39.67 50.96
N SER A 240 2.05 -38.99 52.07
CA SER A 240 3.30 -38.22 52.20
C SER A 240 4.54 -39.11 52.15
N THR A 241 4.47 -40.31 52.73
CA THR A 241 5.54 -41.30 52.71
C THR A 241 5.71 -41.91 51.32
N HIS A 242 4.63 -42.14 50.57
CA HIS A 242 4.68 -42.59 49.18
C HIS A 242 5.25 -41.51 48.23
N ALA A 243 4.85 -40.26 48.42
CA ALA A 243 5.37 -39.13 47.63
C ALA A 243 6.87 -38.88 47.88
N GLY A 244 7.34 -39.08 49.12
CA GLY A 244 8.73 -38.93 49.54
C GLY A 244 9.59 -40.21 49.46
N ALA A 245 9.01 -41.36 49.13
CA ALA A 245 9.76 -42.62 49.01
C ALA A 245 10.74 -42.53 47.82
N SER A 246 11.99 -42.90 48.07
CA SER A 246 12.98 -43.18 47.03
C SER A 246 12.43 -44.26 46.11
N ASP A 247 12.40 -44.00 44.80
CA ASP A 247 11.96 -44.91 43.73
C ASP A 247 12.83 -46.19 43.72
N PRO A 248 12.45 -47.25 44.46
CA PRO A 248 13.36 -48.37 44.71
C PRO A 248 13.32 -49.39 43.58
N HIS A 249 12.27 -49.36 42.77
CA HIS A 249 12.09 -50.18 41.57
C HIS A 249 12.58 -49.45 40.31
N GLY A 250 12.94 -48.16 40.45
CA GLY A 250 13.36 -47.31 39.35
C GLY A 250 12.22 -47.02 38.38
N ASP A 251 10.97 -47.32 38.68
CA ASP A 251 9.87 -47.27 37.72
C ASP A 251 9.47 -45.83 37.36
N ARG A 252 9.59 -44.88 38.30
CA ARG A 252 9.42 -43.45 38.05
C ARG A 252 10.59 -42.89 37.24
N VAL A 253 11.81 -43.32 37.53
CA VAL A 253 13.01 -42.97 36.76
C VAL A 253 12.98 -43.58 35.36
N ASP A 254 12.49 -44.82 35.24
CA ASP A 254 12.37 -45.58 33.99
C ASP A 254 11.23 -45.00 33.13
N ALA A 255 10.11 -44.61 33.74
CA ALA A 255 9.04 -43.89 33.05
C ALA A 255 9.49 -42.50 32.58
N ALA A 256 10.25 -41.77 33.40
CA ALA A 256 10.79 -40.45 33.05
C ALA A 256 11.90 -40.50 31.99
N THR A 257 12.55 -41.66 31.79
CA THR A 257 13.60 -41.84 30.77
C THR A 257 13.11 -42.55 29.50
N LYS A 258 11.99 -43.29 29.56
CA LYS A 258 11.44 -44.03 28.40
C LYS A 258 10.22 -43.39 27.74
N TYR A 259 9.48 -42.53 28.44
CA TYR A 259 8.27 -41.91 27.91
C TYR A 259 8.38 -40.38 27.89
N LEU A 260 7.74 -39.76 26.89
CA LEU A 260 7.68 -38.31 26.75
C LEU A 260 6.72 -37.72 27.79
N ALA A 261 7.18 -36.72 28.52
CA ALA A 261 6.39 -35.98 29.49
C ALA A 261 5.44 -35.01 28.78
N LYS A 262 4.14 -35.12 29.06
CA LYS A 262 3.11 -34.21 28.52
C LYS A 262 3.44 -32.74 28.82
N THR A 263 3.96 -32.46 30.02
CA THR A 263 4.35 -31.11 30.46
C THR A 263 5.57 -30.55 29.73
N ALA A 264 6.41 -31.41 29.15
CA ALA A 264 7.58 -31.02 28.39
C ALA A 264 7.25 -30.66 26.93
N ASN A 265 6.03 -30.90 26.47
CA ASN A 265 5.57 -30.58 25.11
C ASN A 265 6.56 -31.01 24.01
N LEU A 266 7.05 -32.25 24.10
CA LEU A 266 8.02 -32.87 23.17
C LEU A 266 9.44 -32.28 23.20
N SER A 267 9.77 -31.40 24.15
CA SER A 267 11.15 -30.89 24.32
C SER A 267 12.13 -31.94 24.84
N ASP A 268 11.61 -33.04 25.38
CA ASP A 268 12.31 -34.19 25.94
C ASP A 268 12.45 -35.36 24.95
N VAL A 269 12.14 -35.14 23.67
CA VAL A 269 12.46 -36.09 22.61
C VAL A 269 13.98 -36.24 22.53
N ALA A 270 14.48 -37.43 22.88
CA ALA A 270 15.92 -37.73 22.97
C ALA A 270 16.68 -37.48 21.66
N SER A 271 16.04 -37.72 20.51
CA SER A 271 16.59 -37.39 19.19
C SER A 271 15.48 -36.83 18.29
N PRO A 272 15.31 -35.50 18.25
CA PRO A 272 14.31 -34.89 17.38
C PRO A 272 14.54 -35.25 15.91
N ALA A 273 15.80 -35.46 15.50
CA ALA A 273 16.15 -35.88 14.13
C ALA A 273 15.63 -37.29 13.79
N THR A 274 15.83 -38.26 14.69
CA THR A 274 15.36 -39.64 14.49
C THR A 274 13.84 -39.72 14.55
N ALA A 275 13.22 -38.97 15.45
CA ALA A 275 11.76 -38.88 15.57
C ALA A 275 11.11 -38.34 14.28
N ARG A 276 11.65 -37.25 13.71
CA ARG A 276 11.18 -36.71 12.42
C ARG A 276 11.31 -37.72 11.28
N THR A 277 12.44 -38.41 11.22
CA THR A 277 12.70 -39.45 10.21
C THR A 277 11.69 -40.60 10.33
N SER A 278 11.44 -41.07 11.55
CA SER A 278 10.53 -42.20 11.83
C SER A 278 9.06 -41.87 11.54
N LEU A 279 8.66 -40.60 11.71
CA LEU A 279 7.33 -40.10 11.38
C LEU A 279 7.17 -39.74 9.89
N GLY A 280 8.21 -39.95 9.06
CA GLY A 280 8.19 -39.58 7.65
C GLY A 280 8.15 -38.07 7.41
N LEU A 281 8.51 -37.27 8.42
CA LEU A 281 8.54 -35.82 8.32
C LEU A 281 9.78 -35.43 7.52
N GLY A 282 9.57 -34.87 6.31
CA GLY A 282 10.65 -34.38 5.46
C GLY A 282 11.37 -33.14 6.03
N GLY A 283 12.37 -32.64 5.31
CA GLY A 283 13.20 -31.49 5.74
C GLY A 283 12.41 -30.21 6.10
N ALA A 284 11.16 -30.07 5.62
CA ALA A 284 10.27 -28.98 6.01
C ALA A 284 10.03 -28.90 7.54
N ALA A 285 10.12 -30.01 8.27
CA ALA A 285 9.94 -30.04 9.72
C ALA A 285 11.14 -29.50 10.53
N THR A 286 12.25 -29.16 9.88
CA THR A 286 13.48 -28.64 10.51
C THR A 286 13.91 -27.27 10.03
N LEU A 287 13.39 -26.84 8.89
CA LEU A 287 13.82 -25.62 8.24
C LEU A 287 12.86 -24.51 8.67
N SER A 288 13.40 -23.41 9.20
CA SER A 288 12.57 -22.24 9.45
C SER A 288 12.09 -21.68 8.11
N VAL A 289 10.82 -21.29 8.04
CA VAL A 289 10.26 -20.59 6.87
C VAL A 289 11.09 -19.33 6.59
N GLY A 290 11.53 -19.15 5.34
CA GLY A 290 12.23 -17.94 4.88
C GLY A 290 13.71 -17.76 5.28
N THR A 291 14.38 -18.70 5.97
CA THR A 291 15.79 -18.50 6.40
C THR A 291 16.82 -19.44 5.78
N THR A 292 16.39 -20.52 5.11
CA THR A 292 17.30 -21.48 4.49
C THR A 292 17.01 -21.61 3.00
N ALA A 293 17.96 -21.14 2.20
CA ALA A 293 17.86 -21.07 0.74
C ALA A 293 17.74 -22.47 0.08
N GLY A 294 17.08 -22.50 -1.07
CA GLY A 294 16.85 -23.70 -1.89
C GLY A 294 15.73 -24.60 -1.35
N THR A 295 14.75 -24.06 -0.63
CA THR A 295 13.71 -24.86 0.03
C THR A 295 12.32 -24.32 -0.27
N VAL A 296 11.29 -25.20 -0.29
CA VAL A 296 9.89 -24.78 -0.55
C VAL A 296 9.44 -23.73 0.46
N ALA A 297 9.88 -23.87 1.71
CA ALA A 297 9.56 -22.97 2.82
C ALA A 297 10.23 -21.59 2.70
N ALA A 298 11.31 -21.49 1.92
CA ALA A 298 11.96 -20.22 1.58
C ALA A 298 11.44 -19.61 0.27
N GLY A 299 10.63 -20.34 -0.50
CA GLY A 299 10.06 -19.85 -1.76
C GLY A 299 11.05 -19.84 -2.95
N ASP A 300 12.25 -20.36 -2.77
CA ASP A 300 13.36 -20.37 -3.74
C ASP A 300 13.81 -21.80 -4.12
N ASP A 301 12.99 -22.80 -3.82
CA ASP A 301 13.17 -24.20 -4.26
C ASP A 301 13.20 -24.29 -5.79
N ALA A 302 14.13 -25.07 -6.33
CA ALA A 302 14.28 -25.25 -7.78
C ALA A 302 13.03 -25.85 -8.47
N ARG A 303 12.10 -26.47 -7.72
CA ARG A 303 10.82 -26.95 -8.25
C ARG A 303 9.80 -25.84 -8.49
N PHE A 304 9.99 -24.66 -7.90
CA PHE A 304 9.44 -23.45 -8.46
C PHE A 304 10.24 -23.14 -9.72
N THR A 305 9.97 -23.91 -10.78
CA THR A 305 10.47 -23.60 -12.13
C THR A 305 10.00 -22.19 -12.40
N ALA A 306 10.94 -21.23 -12.40
CA ALA A 306 10.69 -19.79 -12.39
C ALA A 306 9.33 -19.49 -13.01
N ALA A 307 8.30 -19.26 -12.18
CA ALA A 307 7.06 -18.66 -12.65
C ALA A 307 7.54 -17.38 -13.30
N ALA A 308 7.60 -17.38 -14.63
CA ALA A 308 8.47 -16.49 -15.38
C ALA A 308 8.31 -15.08 -14.82
N PRO A 309 9.29 -14.51 -14.10
CA PRO A 309 9.00 -13.39 -13.23
C PRO A 309 8.90 -12.18 -14.12
N TRP A 310 7.71 -11.96 -14.67
CA TRP A 310 7.37 -10.76 -15.41
C TRP A 310 7.32 -9.55 -14.47
N VAL A 311 7.49 -9.74 -13.14
CA VAL A 311 7.66 -8.70 -12.14
C VAL A 311 9.09 -8.73 -11.59
N PHE A 312 9.77 -7.59 -11.70
CA PHE A 312 11.12 -7.32 -11.22
C PHE A 312 11.01 -6.25 -10.13
N ASP A 313 10.84 -6.68 -8.87
CA ASP A 313 10.74 -5.80 -7.71
C ASP A 313 12.12 -5.21 -7.39
N ILE A 314 12.24 -3.88 -7.43
CA ILE A 314 13.51 -3.18 -7.18
C ILE A 314 14.11 -3.51 -5.80
N SER A 315 13.31 -3.89 -4.81
CA SER A 315 13.79 -4.28 -3.48
C SER A 315 14.53 -5.63 -3.50
N ALA A 316 14.18 -6.54 -4.41
CA ALA A 316 14.93 -7.78 -4.63
C ALA A 316 16.32 -7.53 -5.25
N TYR A 317 16.49 -6.37 -5.91
CA TYR A 317 17.77 -5.90 -6.45
C TYR A 317 18.54 -4.99 -5.48
N GLY A 318 18.08 -4.87 -4.23
CA GLY A 318 18.76 -4.13 -3.17
C GLY A 318 18.33 -2.66 -3.03
N ALA A 319 17.26 -2.22 -3.71
CA ALA A 319 16.77 -0.86 -3.55
C ALA A 319 16.14 -0.65 -2.16
N VAL A 320 16.51 0.44 -1.50
CA VAL A 320 16.08 0.84 -0.16
C VAL A 320 15.30 2.15 -0.24
N GLY A 321 14.01 2.09 0.12
CA GLY A 321 13.12 3.24 0.16
C GLY A 321 13.20 3.99 1.48
N ASP A 322 14.28 4.76 1.68
CA ASP A 322 14.62 5.41 2.96
C ASP A 322 14.87 6.92 2.85
N VAL A 323 14.33 7.57 1.81
CA VAL A 323 14.47 9.01 1.62
C VAL A 323 13.80 9.76 2.78
N ARG A 324 14.51 10.75 3.32
CA ARG A 324 14.10 11.62 4.42
C ARG A 324 14.20 13.08 4.01
N VAL A 325 13.36 13.91 4.63
CA VAL A 325 13.33 15.36 4.40
C VAL A 325 13.49 16.09 5.73
N ALA A 326 14.31 17.14 5.74
CA ALA A 326 14.36 18.16 6.79
C ALA A 326 14.20 19.55 6.16
N THR A 327 13.70 20.52 6.92
CA THR A 327 13.32 21.85 6.40
C THR A 327 14.06 22.99 7.11
N ASP A 328 15.02 22.66 7.95
CA ASP A 328 15.74 23.57 8.82
C ASP A 328 17.26 23.49 8.62
N GLY A 329 17.69 23.03 7.45
CA GLY A 329 19.09 22.88 7.09
C GLY A 329 19.85 24.21 7.09
N ALA A 330 21.04 24.21 7.67
CA ALA A 330 21.94 25.35 7.68
C ALA A 330 23.37 24.92 7.33
N MET A 331 24.01 25.69 6.44
CA MET A 331 25.41 25.53 6.07
C MET A 331 26.04 26.91 5.88
N THR A 332 27.30 27.05 6.27
CA THR A 332 28.10 28.25 5.97
C THR A 332 28.89 28.02 4.69
N SER A 333 29.00 29.05 3.83
CA SER A 333 29.89 29.01 2.67
C SER A 333 31.30 28.56 3.05
N ALA A 334 31.91 27.75 2.19
CA ALA A 334 33.18 27.06 2.38
C ALA A 334 33.23 26.04 3.54
N SER A 335 32.09 25.66 4.13
CA SER A 335 31.99 24.60 5.12
C SER A 335 31.26 23.36 4.58
N ALA A 336 31.73 22.18 4.96
CA ALA A 336 31.06 20.90 4.71
C ALA A 336 30.05 20.52 5.81
N VAL A 337 29.93 21.31 6.89
CA VAL A 337 29.05 20.96 8.01
C VAL A 337 27.62 21.38 7.69
N LEU A 338 26.73 20.39 7.63
CA LEU A 338 25.29 20.58 7.55
C LEU A 338 24.67 20.41 8.93
N THR A 339 23.97 21.45 9.38
CA THR A 339 23.23 21.46 10.65
C THR A 339 21.73 21.43 10.38
N CYS A 340 20.99 20.56 11.05
CA CYS A 340 19.53 20.57 11.13
C CYS A 340 19.15 20.48 12.61
N ALA A 341 18.61 21.56 13.17
CA ALA A 341 18.25 21.65 14.59
C ALA A 341 17.19 20.62 15.01
N SER A 342 16.35 20.20 14.07
CA SER A 342 15.32 19.16 14.21
C SER A 342 15.86 17.76 14.55
N GLY A 343 17.17 17.54 14.43
CA GLY A 343 17.81 16.27 14.79
C GLY A 343 17.54 15.07 13.86
N PRO A 344 17.53 15.22 12.51
CA PRO A 344 17.14 14.13 11.61
C PRO A 344 18.21 13.03 11.45
N PHE A 345 19.45 13.28 11.87
CA PHE A 345 20.62 12.45 11.61
C PHE A 345 20.88 11.42 12.73
N THR A 346 19.84 10.70 13.14
CA THR A 346 19.95 9.68 14.20
C THR A 346 20.70 8.43 13.76
N VAL A 347 21.17 7.62 14.74
CA VAL A 347 21.78 6.31 14.46
C VAL A 347 20.81 5.41 13.67
N ALA A 348 19.52 5.46 14.02
CA ALA A 348 18.47 4.70 13.33
C ALA A 348 18.24 5.17 11.88
N SER A 349 18.50 6.45 11.57
CA SER A 349 18.36 6.96 10.22
C SER A 349 19.57 6.63 9.33
N SER A 350 20.69 6.23 9.95
CA SER A 350 21.94 5.78 9.31
C SER A 350 22.37 6.72 8.16
N PRO A 351 22.67 8.00 8.44
CA PRO A 351 22.87 9.02 7.40
C PRO A 351 24.19 8.87 6.62
N VAL A 352 25.20 8.24 7.21
CA VAL A 352 26.53 8.12 6.59
C VAL A 352 26.49 7.28 5.31
N GLY A 353 27.16 7.76 4.27
CA GLY A 353 27.22 7.11 2.95
C GLY A 353 26.05 7.45 2.03
N LYS A 354 25.04 8.18 2.51
CA LYS A 354 23.85 8.52 1.73
C LYS A 354 24.03 9.79 0.93
N SER A 355 23.35 9.85 -0.20
CA SER A 355 23.27 11.05 -1.04
C SER A 355 22.39 12.09 -0.37
N VAL A 356 22.77 13.35 -0.48
CA VAL A 356 22.07 14.48 0.12
C VAL A 356 21.97 15.65 -0.85
N ILE A 357 20.80 16.26 -0.87
CA ILE A 357 20.46 17.49 -1.59
C ILE A 357 20.26 18.57 -0.53
N VAL A 358 21.02 19.66 -0.62
CA VAL A 358 20.84 20.85 0.23
C VAL A 358 20.47 22.03 -0.66
N LYS A 359 19.21 22.46 -0.58
CA LYS A 359 18.69 23.56 -1.40
C LYS A 359 19.40 24.87 -1.05
N GLY A 360 19.81 25.62 -2.06
CA GLY A 360 20.46 26.93 -1.95
C GLY A 360 21.97 26.89 -1.68
N ALA A 361 22.53 25.74 -1.26
CA ALA A 361 23.92 25.65 -0.81
C ALA A 361 24.95 25.53 -1.94
N ALA A 362 24.50 25.31 -3.19
CA ALA A 362 25.38 25.26 -4.35
C ALA A 362 25.83 26.66 -4.81
N ALA A 363 26.72 26.67 -5.79
CA ALA A 363 27.13 27.90 -6.46
C ALA A 363 25.95 28.54 -7.23
N THR A 364 26.04 29.86 -7.41
CA THR A 364 25.15 30.61 -8.31
C THR A 364 25.09 29.92 -9.67
N GLY A 365 23.89 29.68 -10.19
CA GLY A 365 23.65 28.94 -11.43
C GLY A 365 23.10 27.51 -11.24
N VAL A 366 23.40 26.82 -10.13
CA VAL A 366 22.98 25.41 -9.90
C VAL A 366 21.98 25.30 -8.73
N THR A 367 21.97 26.27 -7.81
CA THR A 367 21.09 26.42 -6.63
C THR A 367 21.08 25.28 -5.61
N SER A 368 20.99 24.00 -5.98
CA SER A 368 20.95 22.88 -5.04
C SER A 368 22.31 22.16 -4.98
N LEU A 369 22.87 22.01 -3.78
CA LEU A 369 24.10 21.22 -3.57
C LEU A 369 23.71 19.75 -3.51
N VAL A 370 24.29 18.94 -4.39
CA VAL A 370 24.16 17.48 -4.37
C VAL A 370 25.52 16.89 -4.00
N THR A 371 25.57 16.09 -2.96
CA THR A 371 26.81 15.45 -2.50
C THR A 371 26.51 14.24 -1.60
N THR A 372 27.50 13.68 -0.91
CA THR A 372 27.37 12.54 0.01
C THR A 372 27.59 12.96 1.46
N ILE A 373 26.92 12.31 2.41
CA ILE A 373 27.18 12.45 3.84
C ILE A 373 28.37 11.55 4.21
N LEU A 374 29.51 12.14 4.63
CA LEU A 374 30.73 11.41 4.97
C LEU A 374 30.73 10.90 6.41
N SER A 375 30.25 11.72 7.35
CA SER A 375 30.26 11.34 8.76
C SER A 375 29.14 12.02 9.55
N ARG A 376 28.67 11.32 10.58
CA ARG A 376 27.72 11.86 11.56
C ARG A 376 28.50 12.43 12.74
N GLN A 377 28.24 13.70 13.08
CA GLN A 377 28.80 14.33 14.28
C GLN A 377 27.84 14.18 15.47
N SER A 378 26.54 14.40 15.24
CA SER A 378 25.47 14.30 16.25
C SER A 378 24.14 14.00 15.55
N ASP A 379 23.02 13.98 16.29
CA ASP A 379 21.68 13.89 15.68
C ASP A 379 21.35 15.14 14.85
N THR A 380 21.99 16.27 15.13
CA THR A 380 21.73 17.56 14.47
C THR A 380 22.77 17.93 13.42
N GLN A 381 23.91 17.23 13.33
CA GLN A 381 25.02 17.64 12.47
C GLN A 381 25.69 16.46 11.75
N VAL A 382 25.98 16.69 10.47
CA VAL A 382 26.76 15.80 9.61
C VAL A 382 27.81 16.57 8.82
N THR A 383 28.88 15.88 8.42
CA THR A 383 29.89 16.39 7.49
C THR A 383 29.61 15.85 6.09
N LEU A 384 29.55 16.74 5.10
CA LEU A 384 29.35 16.40 3.69
C LEU A 384 30.68 16.21 2.94
N SER A 385 30.66 15.57 1.77
CA SER A 385 31.84 15.42 0.91
C SER A 385 32.20 16.67 0.10
N THR A 386 31.32 17.68 0.11
CA THR A 386 31.54 18.94 -0.60
C THR A 386 31.12 20.10 0.28
N ASN A 387 31.95 21.16 0.29
CA ASN A 387 31.62 22.39 0.99
C ASN A 387 30.44 23.09 0.31
N ALA A 388 29.58 23.74 1.09
CA ALA A 388 28.62 24.69 0.54
C ALA A 388 29.37 25.84 -0.16
N ALA A 389 28.92 26.22 -1.35
CA ALA A 389 29.40 27.42 -2.02
C ALA A 389 28.69 28.67 -1.49
N THR A 390 27.43 28.52 -1.06
CA THR A 390 26.60 29.61 -0.55
C THR A 390 26.14 29.32 0.88
N THR A 391 26.15 30.33 1.74
CA THR A 391 25.57 30.22 3.09
C THR A 391 24.05 30.10 3.00
N VAL A 392 23.47 29.11 3.67
CA VAL A 392 22.02 28.88 3.74
C VAL A 392 21.54 28.68 5.17
N THR A 393 20.29 29.07 5.42
CA THR A 393 19.57 28.88 6.68
C THR A 393 18.14 28.48 6.38
N GLY A 394 17.58 27.51 7.11
CA GLY A 394 16.20 27.04 6.84
C GLY A 394 16.06 26.32 5.50
N ALA A 395 17.15 25.75 4.98
CA ALA A 395 17.16 25.03 3.72
C ALA A 395 16.41 23.71 3.81
N GLN A 396 15.74 23.36 2.72
CA GLN A 396 15.27 22.00 2.52
C GLN A 396 16.46 21.07 2.28
N VAL A 397 16.47 19.97 3.01
CA VAL A 397 17.47 18.91 2.93
C VAL A 397 16.73 17.61 2.60
N VAL A 398 17.14 16.93 1.54
CA VAL A 398 16.61 15.61 1.18
C VAL A 398 17.76 14.63 1.09
N TRP A 399 17.65 13.48 1.74
CA TRP A 399 18.74 12.50 1.73
C TRP A 399 18.22 11.07 1.79
N GLY A 400 18.99 10.13 1.23
CA GLY A 400 18.60 8.72 1.14
C GLY A 400 19.68 7.86 0.49
N THR A 401 19.50 6.55 0.57
CA THR A 401 20.37 5.57 -0.11
C THR A 401 20.28 5.75 -1.61
N ASP A 402 21.42 5.87 -2.30
CA ASP A 402 21.44 5.92 -3.77
C ASP A 402 21.05 4.55 -4.36
N ASN A 403 19.90 4.50 -5.02
CA ASN A 403 19.34 3.29 -5.60
C ASN A 403 19.60 3.16 -7.10
N THR A 404 20.39 4.04 -7.73
CA THR A 404 20.61 4.02 -9.19
C THR A 404 21.03 2.63 -9.68
N THR A 405 22.02 2.00 -9.05
CA THR A 405 22.50 0.66 -9.45
C THR A 405 21.45 -0.43 -9.25
N ALA A 406 20.73 -0.41 -8.13
CA ALA A 406 19.72 -1.43 -7.82
C ALA A 406 18.52 -1.35 -8.78
N ILE A 407 18.04 -0.14 -9.06
CA ILE A 407 16.94 0.08 -10.01
C ILE A 407 17.39 -0.27 -11.42
N GLN A 408 18.59 0.13 -11.85
CA GLN A 408 19.12 -0.24 -13.17
C GLN A 408 19.25 -1.77 -13.32
N ALA A 409 19.68 -2.48 -12.28
CA ALA A 409 19.77 -3.95 -12.31
C ALA A 409 18.39 -4.62 -12.48
N ALA A 410 17.35 -4.07 -11.85
CA ALA A 410 15.97 -4.54 -12.05
C ALA A 410 15.49 -4.31 -13.49
N VAL A 411 15.81 -3.14 -14.07
CA VAL A 411 15.53 -2.84 -15.50
C VAL A 411 16.28 -3.81 -16.40
N ASP A 412 17.57 -4.03 -16.18
CA ASP A 412 18.40 -4.93 -16.98
C ASP A 412 17.87 -6.36 -16.96
N ALA A 413 17.40 -6.83 -15.80
CA ALA A 413 16.77 -8.14 -15.68
C ALA A 413 15.43 -8.23 -16.44
N ALA A 414 14.61 -7.17 -16.38
CA ALA A 414 13.38 -7.07 -17.15
C ALA A 414 13.65 -7.10 -18.66
N GLU A 415 14.67 -6.40 -19.13
CA GLU A 415 15.08 -6.39 -20.53
C GLU A 415 15.66 -7.73 -21.01
N ALA A 416 16.45 -8.40 -20.17
CA ALA A 416 16.92 -9.75 -20.44
C ALA A 416 15.75 -10.71 -20.63
N TYR A 417 14.70 -10.58 -19.81
CA TYR A 417 13.47 -11.36 -19.93
C TYR A 417 12.69 -11.06 -21.21
N LEU A 418 12.55 -9.78 -21.59
CA LEU A 418 11.94 -9.38 -22.87
C LEU A 418 12.72 -9.91 -24.08
N THR A 419 14.05 -9.89 -24.00
CA THR A 419 14.96 -10.37 -25.05
C THR A 419 14.92 -11.89 -25.18
N ALA A 420 14.65 -12.62 -24.09
CA ALA A 420 14.45 -14.07 -24.10
C ALA A 420 13.14 -14.53 -24.76
N GLY A 421 12.27 -13.60 -25.18
CA GLY A 421 11.07 -13.89 -25.98
C GLY A 421 9.76 -13.35 -25.38
N ALA A 422 9.76 -12.89 -24.12
CA ALA A 422 8.57 -12.31 -23.50
C ALA A 422 8.15 -11.00 -24.17
N THR A 423 6.85 -10.68 -24.12
CA THR A 423 6.29 -9.43 -24.69
C THR A 423 6.04 -8.35 -23.64
N TYR A 424 6.02 -8.72 -22.36
CA TYR A 424 5.72 -7.83 -21.26
C TYR A 424 6.63 -8.13 -20.06
N ALA A 425 7.15 -7.07 -19.44
CA ALA A 425 7.88 -7.10 -18.19
C ALA A 425 7.52 -5.87 -17.36
N GLN A 426 7.54 -6.01 -16.04
CA GLN A 426 7.17 -4.99 -15.07
C GLN A 426 8.33 -4.78 -14.10
N VAL A 427 8.88 -3.57 -14.05
CA VAL A 427 9.76 -3.10 -12.98
C VAL A 427 8.88 -2.51 -11.88
N TYR A 428 8.82 -3.18 -10.75
CA TYR A 428 7.92 -2.85 -9.66
C TYR A 428 8.61 -2.00 -8.59
N THR A 429 7.99 -0.87 -8.23
CA THR A 429 8.45 0.07 -7.20
C THR A 429 7.46 0.07 -6.03
N PRO A 430 7.80 -0.54 -4.88
CA PRO A 430 6.97 -0.50 -3.68
C PRO A 430 6.66 0.93 -3.20
N PRO A 431 5.60 1.16 -2.39
CA PRO A 431 5.13 2.50 -2.01
C PRO A 431 6.02 3.18 -0.95
N LYS A 432 7.25 3.51 -1.35
CA LYS A 432 8.24 4.27 -0.58
C LYS A 432 8.98 5.25 -1.51
N PRO A 433 9.64 6.28 -0.96
CA PRO A 433 10.52 7.13 -1.75
C PRO A 433 11.94 6.54 -1.87
N TYR A 434 12.47 6.52 -3.09
CA TYR A 434 13.79 5.96 -3.44
C TYR A 434 14.67 7.05 -4.05
N MET A 435 15.86 7.28 -3.49
CA MET A 435 16.81 8.25 -4.07
C MET A 435 17.49 7.66 -5.31
N ILE A 436 17.69 8.47 -6.35
CA ILE A 436 18.48 8.16 -7.56
C ILE A 436 19.53 9.26 -7.69
N ALA A 437 20.78 8.97 -7.35
CA ALA A 437 21.86 9.95 -7.27
C ALA A 437 23.05 9.64 -8.18
N GLY A 438 23.05 8.49 -8.85
CA GLY A 438 24.06 8.14 -9.83
C GLY A 438 24.07 9.09 -11.04
N PRO A 439 25.17 9.12 -11.80
CA PRO A 439 25.33 9.97 -12.98
C PRO A 439 24.36 9.57 -14.10
N LEU A 440 24.24 10.42 -15.12
CA LEU A 440 23.57 10.05 -16.36
C LEU A 440 24.30 8.87 -17.01
N ASN A 441 23.53 7.88 -17.42
CA ASN A 441 23.94 6.73 -18.17
C ASN A 441 23.55 6.94 -19.64
N ASN A 442 24.53 6.90 -20.54
CA ASN A 442 24.35 7.04 -21.98
C ASN A 442 24.49 5.71 -22.75
N THR A 443 24.44 4.59 -22.04
CA THR A 443 24.34 3.27 -22.66
C THR A 443 22.94 3.03 -23.21
N LYS A 444 22.80 1.98 -24.03
CA LYS A 444 21.51 1.56 -24.61
C LYS A 444 20.82 2.64 -25.46
N SER A 445 21.59 3.59 -25.99
CA SER A 445 21.12 4.74 -26.76
C SER A 445 20.21 5.70 -25.97
N GLY A 446 20.19 5.64 -24.64
CA GLY A 446 19.46 6.57 -23.79
C GLY A 446 20.34 7.72 -23.28
N ASN A 447 19.73 8.66 -22.55
CA ASN A 447 20.43 9.66 -21.75
C ASN A 447 19.66 9.86 -20.45
N GLY A 448 19.90 9.01 -19.46
CA GLY A 448 19.19 9.13 -18.20
C GLY A 448 19.88 8.46 -17.03
N GLN A 449 19.45 8.75 -15.80
CA GLN A 449 20.02 8.07 -14.63
C GLN A 449 19.67 6.58 -14.61
N ILE A 450 18.48 6.24 -15.11
CA ILE A 450 18.00 4.89 -15.38
C ILE A 450 17.69 4.80 -16.88
N VAL A 451 18.22 3.78 -17.56
CA VAL A 451 18.03 3.58 -19.00
C VAL A 451 17.51 2.20 -19.36
N PHE A 452 16.73 2.14 -20.44
CA PHE A 452 16.33 0.90 -21.11
C PHE A 452 16.63 0.98 -22.61
N GLY A 453 16.68 -0.16 -23.28
CA GLY A 453 17.31 -0.28 -24.60
C GLY A 453 16.43 -0.36 -25.81
N VAL A 454 17.11 -0.56 -26.94
CA VAL A 454 16.55 -0.62 -28.28
C VAL A 454 16.09 -2.03 -28.61
N TYR A 455 14.86 -2.16 -29.08
CA TYR A 455 14.28 -3.42 -29.56
C TYR A 455 14.07 -3.37 -31.07
N PRO A 456 14.59 -4.35 -31.84
CA PRO A 456 14.46 -4.36 -33.30
C PRO A 456 12.99 -4.40 -33.73
N VAL A 457 12.64 -3.69 -34.81
CA VAL A 457 11.28 -3.69 -35.40
C VAL A 457 10.79 -5.11 -35.74
N ALA A 458 11.70 -6.01 -36.14
CA ALA A 458 11.39 -7.40 -36.44
C ALA A 458 11.06 -8.25 -35.21
N ALA A 459 11.53 -7.85 -34.01
CA ALA A 459 11.13 -8.46 -32.76
C ALA A 459 9.79 -7.83 -32.37
N GLY A 460 8.71 -8.63 -32.28
CA GLY A 460 7.38 -8.12 -31.96
C GLY A 460 7.36 -7.18 -30.74
N LYS A 461 6.40 -6.25 -30.72
CA LYS A 461 6.33 -5.13 -29.76
C LYS A 461 6.53 -5.59 -28.31
N LYS A 462 7.41 -4.88 -27.60
CA LYS A 462 7.71 -5.12 -26.19
C LYS A 462 7.04 -4.07 -25.31
N VAL A 463 6.63 -4.48 -24.11
CA VAL A 463 6.06 -3.60 -23.10
C VAL A 463 6.93 -3.68 -21.85
N LEU A 464 7.49 -2.55 -21.46
CA LEU A 464 8.25 -2.43 -20.23
C LEU A 464 7.51 -1.47 -19.31
N GLU A 465 6.86 -2.02 -18.30
CA GLU A 465 6.07 -1.23 -17.36
C GLU A 465 6.89 -0.90 -16.10
N PHE A 466 6.98 0.38 -15.76
CA PHE A 466 7.41 0.85 -14.47
C PHE A 466 6.16 1.13 -13.64
N ARG A 467 5.94 0.29 -12.63
CA ARG A 467 4.69 0.29 -11.85
C ARG A 467 4.93 0.56 -10.38
N GLY A 468 4.20 1.51 -9.83
CA GLY A 468 4.00 1.67 -8.39
C GLY A 468 2.60 1.25 -7.94
N GLU A 469 2.25 1.57 -6.69
CA GLU A 469 0.97 1.19 -6.07
C GLU A 469 0.02 2.36 -5.80
N THR A 470 0.53 3.59 -5.82
CA THR A 470 -0.22 4.79 -5.42
C THR A 470 -0.50 5.69 -6.60
N ASP A 471 -1.64 6.37 -6.65
CA ASP A 471 -1.86 7.40 -7.67
C ASP A 471 -0.75 8.47 -7.58
N GLY A 472 0.18 8.43 -8.53
CA GLY A 472 1.31 9.33 -8.57
C GLY A 472 0.92 10.73 -9.02
N ALA A 473 -0.16 10.86 -9.79
CA ALA A 473 -0.67 12.17 -10.19
C ALA A 473 -1.16 12.98 -8.99
N ALA A 474 -1.70 12.29 -7.96
CA ALA A 474 -2.04 12.89 -6.67
C ALA A 474 -0.83 13.21 -5.79
N ALA A 475 0.37 12.70 -6.13
CA ALA A 475 1.59 12.99 -5.39
C ALA A 475 2.25 14.33 -5.80
N VAL A 476 1.79 14.94 -6.90
CA VAL A 476 2.27 16.24 -7.39
C VAL A 476 1.38 17.36 -6.85
N ARG A 477 2.03 18.38 -6.28
CA ARG A 477 1.51 19.29 -5.23
C ARG A 477 0.56 20.39 -5.69
N HIS A 478 -0.17 20.97 -4.72
CA HIS A 478 -0.96 22.20 -4.83
C HIS A 478 -0.79 23.14 -3.60
N TRP A 479 -0.82 24.46 -3.84
CA TRP A 479 -0.98 25.61 -2.91
C TRP A 479 -0.32 25.56 -1.51
N GLN A 480 0.64 26.48 -1.24
CA GLN A 480 1.28 26.76 0.07
C GLN A 480 2.15 25.63 0.66
N GLN A 481 2.48 24.60 -0.10
CA GLN A 481 3.27 23.48 0.41
C GLN A 481 4.77 23.79 0.47
N THR A 482 5.33 23.80 1.69
CA THR A 482 6.73 24.12 2.01
C THR A 482 7.65 22.90 2.13
N VAL A 483 7.15 21.67 1.86
CA VAL A 483 7.91 20.41 2.00
C VAL A 483 7.62 19.42 0.87
N PRO A 484 8.65 18.81 0.24
CA PRO A 484 8.75 17.37 -0.01
C PRO A 484 7.51 16.46 0.01
N GLN A 485 6.64 16.30 -1.02
CA GLN A 485 5.65 15.20 -0.95
C GLN A 485 6.28 13.92 -1.50
N LEU A 486 6.73 13.07 -0.59
CA LEU A 486 7.37 11.80 -0.92
C LEU A 486 6.42 10.60 -0.72
N ALA A 487 5.14 10.80 -1.01
CA ALA A 487 4.11 9.82 -0.74
C ALA A 487 4.06 8.73 -1.82
N GLY A 488 3.87 7.48 -1.38
CA GLY A 488 3.67 6.36 -2.27
C GLY A 488 4.94 5.92 -3.00
N SER A 489 4.78 5.34 -4.19
CA SER A 489 5.88 4.87 -5.03
C SER A 489 6.53 6.08 -5.72
N CYS A 490 7.62 6.58 -5.15
CA CYS A 490 8.25 7.83 -5.60
C CYS A 490 9.74 7.63 -5.87
N TRP A 491 10.21 8.07 -7.04
CA TRP A 491 11.64 8.21 -7.29
C TRP A 491 12.05 9.66 -7.06
N VAL A 492 13.11 9.86 -6.30
CA VAL A 492 13.63 11.17 -5.93
C VAL A 492 15.02 11.30 -6.51
N SER A 493 15.14 12.13 -7.51
CA SER A 493 16.34 12.25 -8.29
C SER A 493 17.21 13.40 -7.81
N ALA A 494 18.48 13.10 -7.54
CA ALA A 494 19.45 13.98 -6.92
C ALA A 494 20.42 14.62 -7.90
N GLY A 495 20.09 14.79 -9.17
CA GLY A 495 21.04 15.32 -10.15
C GLY A 495 20.63 16.68 -10.70
N VAL A 496 21.66 17.47 -10.97
CA VAL A 496 21.60 18.83 -11.51
C VAL A 496 22.87 19.00 -12.35
N PHE A 497 22.80 19.72 -13.45
CA PHE A 497 24.00 20.04 -14.24
C PHE A 497 24.87 21.07 -13.53
N ALA A 498 26.19 20.92 -13.64
CA ALA A 498 27.15 21.84 -13.03
C ALA A 498 27.14 23.25 -13.65
N SER A 499 26.63 23.40 -14.88
CA SER A 499 26.45 24.69 -15.57
C SER A 499 25.56 24.53 -16.80
N THR A 500 25.07 25.65 -17.35
CA THR A 500 24.37 25.66 -18.64
C THR A 500 25.22 25.08 -19.77
N ALA A 501 26.52 25.37 -19.79
CA ALA A 501 27.43 24.83 -20.80
C ALA A 501 27.57 23.30 -20.70
N ALA A 502 27.60 22.75 -19.49
CA ALA A 502 27.63 21.30 -19.27
C ALA A 502 26.33 20.63 -19.73
N GLN A 503 25.18 21.24 -19.43
CA GLN A 503 23.88 20.77 -19.90
C GLN A 503 23.79 20.77 -21.43
N ILE A 504 24.16 21.88 -22.08
CA ILE A 504 24.16 21.98 -23.55
C ILE A 504 25.11 20.95 -24.17
N THR A 505 26.28 20.75 -23.57
CA THR A 505 27.25 19.76 -24.07
C THR A 505 26.67 18.35 -24.00
N ASN A 506 26.08 17.96 -22.87
CA ASN A 506 25.43 16.66 -22.75
C ASN A 506 24.23 16.51 -23.69
N LEU A 507 23.38 17.54 -23.81
CA LEU A 507 22.24 17.54 -24.72
C LEU A 507 22.67 17.31 -26.18
N ASN A 508 23.71 18.02 -26.63
CA ASN A 508 24.21 17.89 -27.99
C ASN A 508 24.93 16.54 -28.23
N ALA A 509 25.49 15.96 -27.18
CA ALA A 509 26.24 14.70 -27.27
C ALA A 509 25.32 13.48 -27.22
N ASP A 510 24.36 13.46 -26.30
CA ASP A 510 23.61 12.27 -25.88
C ASP A 510 22.07 12.43 -26.01
N GLY A 511 21.57 13.61 -26.39
CA GLY A 511 20.13 13.89 -26.48
C GLY A 511 19.51 14.37 -25.17
N ASN A 512 18.17 14.38 -25.08
CA ASN A 512 17.47 14.97 -23.92
C ASN A 512 17.66 14.12 -22.65
N PRO A 513 18.19 14.69 -21.56
CA PRO A 513 18.44 13.93 -20.34
C PRO A 513 17.15 13.70 -19.54
N GLY A 514 17.05 12.56 -18.85
CA GLY A 514 15.94 12.27 -17.91
C GLY A 514 16.33 11.44 -16.69
N VAL A 515 15.44 11.33 -15.70
CA VAL A 515 15.59 10.32 -14.63
C VAL A 515 15.45 8.94 -15.24
N LEU A 516 14.34 8.71 -15.92
CA LEU A 516 14.11 7.54 -16.76
C LEU A 516 14.28 7.93 -18.23
N SER A 517 15.11 7.21 -18.97
CA SER A 517 15.32 7.48 -20.39
C SER A 517 15.29 6.20 -21.21
N GLY A 518 14.47 6.22 -22.26
CA GLY A 518 14.55 5.24 -23.33
C GLY A 518 15.57 5.66 -24.38
N PRO A 519 15.67 4.89 -25.48
CA PRO A 519 16.46 5.28 -26.63
C PRO A 519 16.08 6.67 -27.16
N GLN A 520 17.06 7.42 -27.66
CA GLN A 520 16.89 8.77 -28.21
C GLN A 520 16.99 8.75 -29.75
N GLU A 521 16.08 9.47 -30.41
CA GLU A 521 16.18 9.79 -31.83
C GLU A 521 16.97 11.11 -32.01
N GLY A 522 18.09 11.09 -32.75
CA GLY A 522 18.63 12.30 -33.37
C GLY A 522 19.91 12.95 -32.82
N TRP A 523 20.53 12.56 -31.69
CA TRP A 523 21.90 12.98 -31.29
C TRP A 523 22.58 11.92 -30.38
N GLY A 524 23.75 11.39 -30.82
CA GLY A 524 24.64 10.39 -30.17
C GLY A 524 24.13 8.93 -30.13
N TYR A 525 24.68 7.88 -30.75
CA TYR A 525 25.90 7.59 -31.53
C TYR A 525 25.46 6.73 -32.76
N GLY A 526 25.79 7.15 -33.99
CA GLY A 526 25.88 6.31 -35.20
C GLY A 526 24.60 5.66 -35.79
N ALA A 527 24.23 6.10 -37.01
CA ALA A 527 23.29 5.50 -37.98
C ALA A 527 21.78 5.73 -37.77
N ALA A 528 21.09 5.85 -38.92
CA ALA A 528 19.64 5.90 -39.19
C ALA A 528 18.66 5.80 -38.01
N ALA A 529 17.62 6.66 -38.03
CA ALA A 529 16.44 6.65 -37.14
C ALA A 529 16.27 5.35 -36.33
N LEU A 530 16.74 5.38 -35.08
CA LEU A 530 16.66 4.24 -34.15
C LEU A 530 15.25 4.19 -33.58
N TYR A 531 14.34 3.52 -34.29
CA TYR A 531 13.02 3.20 -33.77
C TYR A 531 13.08 1.96 -32.90
N SER A 532 12.83 2.12 -31.61
CA SER A 532 12.72 0.99 -30.68
C SER A 532 11.28 0.50 -30.58
N ASN A 533 11.03 -0.77 -30.91
CA ASN A 533 9.71 -1.40 -30.83
C ASN A 533 9.30 -1.75 -29.38
N ILE A 534 9.47 -0.78 -28.48
CA ILE A 534 9.14 -0.85 -27.07
C ILE A 534 8.09 0.21 -26.73
N MET A 535 7.20 -0.17 -25.82
CA MET A 535 6.24 0.70 -25.17
C MET A 535 6.59 0.77 -23.68
N PRO A 536 7.35 1.79 -23.24
CA PRO A 536 7.39 2.16 -21.83
C PRO A 536 5.98 2.45 -21.32
N VAL A 537 5.69 1.93 -20.13
CA VAL A 537 4.48 2.26 -19.39
C VAL A 537 4.88 2.85 -18.05
N LEU A 538 4.40 4.04 -17.70
CA LEU A 538 4.54 4.59 -16.34
C LEU A 538 3.18 4.53 -15.67
N ARG A 539 3.09 3.83 -14.54
CA ARG A 539 1.82 3.64 -13.84
C ARG A 539 1.94 3.83 -12.34
N ASN A 540 1.01 4.60 -11.75
CA ASN A 540 0.82 4.70 -10.30
C ASN A 540 2.13 5.03 -9.54
N MET A 541 2.88 6.00 -10.03
CA MET A 541 4.13 6.42 -9.40
C MET A 541 4.45 7.88 -9.68
N ALA A 542 5.34 8.45 -8.88
CA ALA A 542 5.84 9.80 -9.07
C ALA A 542 7.36 9.84 -9.26
N ILE A 543 7.84 10.80 -10.06
CA ILE A 543 9.27 11.11 -10.21
C ILE A 543 9.49 12.57 -9.85
N LEU A 544 10.28 12.82 -8.82
CA LEU A 544 10.68 14.15 -8.39
C LEU A 544 12.13 14.42 -8.77
N THR A 545 12.39 15.53 -9.44
CA THR A 545 13.73 15.98 -9.82
C THR A 545 14.24 17.03 -8.86
N THR A 546 15.56 17.21 -8.81
CA THR A 546 16.14 18.28 -7.99
C THR A 546 15.76 19.64 -8.56
N HIS A 547 15.36 20.55 -7.68
CA HIS A 547 15.01 21.92 -8.07
C HIS A 547 16.25 22.72 -8.51
N SER A 548 16.12 23.43 -9.63
CA SER A 548 17.07 24.46 -10.09
C SER A 548 16.34 25.70 -10.60
N ALA A 549 16.60 26.86 -10.00
CA ALA A 549 15.99 28.13 -10.41
C ALA A 549 16.42 28.58 -11.83
N TYR A 550 17.46 27.96 -12.40
CA TYR A 550 18.00 28.29 -13.71
C TYR A 550 17.63 27.27 -14.79
N GLY A 551 16.78 26.28 -14.48
CA GLY A 551 16.40 25.22 -15.43
C GLY A 551 17.51 24.21 -15.73
N LEU A 552 18.59 24.18 -14.93
CA LEU A 552 19.71 23.22 -15.07
C LEU A 552 19.36 21.81 -14.55
N THR A 553 18.21 21.29 -14.94
CA THR A 553 17.75 19.97 -14.55
C THR A 553 17.54 19.11 -15.80
N TYR A 554 17.22 17.84 -15.57
CA TYR A 554 16.81 16.90 -16.60
C TYR A 554 15.35 16.52 -16.39
N GLY A 555 14.77 15.88 -17.40
CA GLY A 555 13.37 15.48 -17.38
C GLY A 555 13.04 14.39 -16.38
N ALA A 556 11.75 14.21 -16.09
CA ALA A 556 11.32 13.05 -15.30
C ALA A 556 11.40 11.78 -16.15
N ALA A 557 10.87 11.83 -17.37
CA ALA A 557 10.97 10.72 -18.31
C ALA A 557 11.13 11.19 -19.75
N THR A 558 12.00 10.50 -20.50
CA THR A 558 12.25 10.76 -21.92
C THR A 558 12.09 9.49 -22.74
N PHE A 559 11.15 9.51 -23.69
CA PHE A 559 10.76 8.37 -24.52
C PHE A 559 10.87 8.64 -26.01
N TRP A 560 11.66 9.65 -26.39
CA TRP A 560 11.72 10.20 -27.75
C TRP A 560 11.96 9.14 -28.84
N GLY A 561 12.87 8.19 -28.68
CA GLY A 561 13.12 7.11 -29.65
C GLY A 561 12.31 5.82 -29.44
N CYS A 562 11.28 5.84 -28.59
CA CYS A 562 10.38 4.70 -28.40
C CYS A 562 9.26 4.73 -29.45
N ALA A 563 8.73 3.57 -29.84
CA ALA A 563 7.60 3.53 -30.78
C ALA A 563 6.28 3.98 -30.14
N ASN A 564 6.11 3.77 -28.83
CA ASN A 564 4.86 4.05 -28.11
C ASN A 564 5.13 4.41 -26.65
N ALA A 565 4.14 4.98 -25.97
CA ALA A 565 4.20 5.20 -24.53
C ALA A 565 2.80 5.21 -23.94
N HIS A 566 2.66 4.69 -22.72
CA HIS A 566 1.42 4.78 -21.96
C HIS A 566 1.71 5.29 -20.55
N ILE A 567 1.16 6.45 -20.21
CA ILE A 567 1.33 7.09 -18.91
C ILE A 567 -0.03 7.13 -18.22
N GLU A 568 -0.12 6.58 -17.01
CA GLU A 568 -1.35 6.51 -16.24
C GLU A 568 -1.13 6.77 -14.75
N ASN A 569 -1.90 7.68 -14.14
CA ASN A 569 -1.81 8.03 -12.72
C ASN A 569 -0.37 8.35 -12.32
N PHE A 570 0.26 9.20 -13.12
CA PHE A 570 1.67 9.53 -13.00
C PHE A 570 1.85 10.99 -12.61
N GLY A 571 2.80 11.21 -11.70
CA GLY A 571 3.19 12.55 -11.29
C GLY A 571 4.66 12.83 -11.55
N CYS A 572 5.00 14.01 -12.02
CA CYS A 572 6.37 14.49 -11.87
C CYS A 572 6.45 15.94 -11.40
N GLY A 573 7.58 16.30 -10.81
CA GLY A 573 7.79 17.66 -10.32
C GLY A 573 9.19 17.91 -9.81
N THR A 574 9.49 19.12 -9.37
CA THR A 574 10.74 19.40 -8.66
C THR A 574 10.57 19.32 -7.14
N LEU A 575 11.67 19.15 -6.41
CA LEU A 575 11.69 19.21 -4.94
C LEU A 575 11.43 20.62 -4.35
N GLY A 576 11.14 21.63 -5.17
CA GLY A 576 10.99 23.04 -4.74
C GLY A 576 9.76 23.35 -3.86
N THR A 577 9.72 24.57 -3.31
CA THR A 577 8.63 25.14 -2.48
C THR A 577 7.63 25.94 -3.32
N VAL A 578 6.33 25.67 -3.21
CA VAL A 578 5.24 26.31 -4.00
C VAL A 578 4.59 27.50 -3.24
N ALA A 579 5.26 28.06 -2.23
CA ALA A 579 4.68 29.03 -1.31
C ALA A 579 5.18 30.45 -1.60
N SER A 580 4.29 31.40 -1.92
CA SER A 580 4.64 32.82 -2.08
C SER A 580 5.34 33.37 -0.82
N PRO A 581 6.45 34.13 -0.94
CA PRO A 581 7.11 34.57 -2.17
C PRO A 581 8.22 33.59 -2.62
N SER A 582 7.89 32.38 -3.05
CA SER A 582 8.87 31.44 -3.59
C SER A 582 9.23 31.81 -5.02
N THR A 583 10.53 31.94 -5.30
CA THR A 583 11.10 32.06 -6.64
C THR A 583 11.43 30.71 -7.28
N ASP A 584 11.22 29.59 -6.58
CA ASP A 584 11.54 28.24 -7.07
C ASP A 584 10.77 27.82 -8.34
N TYR A 585 9.65 28.49 -8.56
CA TYR A 585 8.71 28.21 -9.63
C TYR A 585 8.64 29.37 -10.63
N THR A 586 9.61 30.30 -10.59
CA THR A 586 9.73 31.29 -11.67
C THR A 586 10.04 30.56 -12.96
N SER A 587 9.18 30.75 -13.96
CA SER A 587 9.36 30.21 -15.30
C SER A 587 10.80 30.42 -15.78
N PRO A 588 11.59 29.36 -15.99
CA PRO A 588 12.88 29.52 -16.65
C PRO A 588 12.60 30.12 -18.04
N GLY A 589 13.37 31.13 -18.46
CA GLY A 589 13.20 31.71 -19.80
C GLY A 589 13.41 30.69 -20.91
N VAL A 590 13.15 31.08 -22.16
CA VAL A 590 13.54 30.27 -23.33
C VAL A 590 15.06 30.11 -23.30
N PHE A 591 15.57 28.88 -23.23
CA PHE A 591 16.93 28.64 -23.69
C PHE A 591 16.90 27.86 -25.01
N GLY A 592 17.89 28.14 -25.86
CA GLY A 592 17.85 27.83 -27.29
C GLY A 592 17.96 26.34 -27.68
N THR A 593 18.12 25.41 -26.73
CA THR A 593 18.29 23.97 -27.02
C THR A 593 17.69 23.10 -25.89
N GLY A 594 16.49 22.55 -26.09
CA GLY A 594 15.95 21.34 -25.39
C GLY A 594 16.12 21.20 -23.88
N LEU A 595 15.55 22.09 -23.07
CA LEU A 595 15.81 22.17 -21.63
C LEU A 595 14.69 21.56 -20.81
N SER A 596 15.07 20.91 -19.70
CA SER A 596 14.18 20.59 -18.57
C SER A 596 12.75 20.22 -19.00
N VAL A 597 12.60 19.02 -19.55
CA VAL A 597 11.33 18.51 -20.08
C VAL A 597 10.72 17.53 -19.09
N GLY A 598 9.60 17.86 -18.44
CA GLY A 598 8.97 16.96 -17.48
C GLY A 598 8.70 15.58 -18.09
N LEU A 599 7.95 15.56 -19.19
CA LEU A 599 7.67 14.35 -19.98
C LEU A 599 7.93 14.61 -21.46
N LEU A 600 8.90 13.88 -22.04
CA LEU A 600 9.15 13.87 -23.47
C LEU A 600 8.58 12.59 -24.08
N MET A 601 7.39 12.68 -24.67
CA MET A 601 6.69 11.54 -25.28
C MET A 601 7.35 11.12 -26.62
N PRO A 602 7.14 9.87 -27.08
CA PRO A 602 7.68 9.33 -28.32
C PRO A 602 7.65 10.24 -29.55
N ALA A 603 8.75 10.36 -30.29
CA ALA A 603 8.81 11.03 -31.58
C ALA A 603 8.19 10.17 -32.70
N PRO A 604 7.75 10.77 -33.82
CA PRO A 604 7.08 10.04 -34.88
C PRO A 604 8.00 9.09 -35.66
N GLY A 605 7.40 8.02 -36.19
CA GLY A 605 8.12 6.91 -36.85
C GLY A 605 7.28 5.68 -37.26
N ASN A 606 5.96 5.75 -37.13
CA ASN A 606 4.98 4.66 -37.08
C ASN A 606 4.88 4.01 -35.68
N ASN A 607 3.87 4.46 -34.90
CA ASN A 607 2.88 3.60 -34.23
C ASN A 607 1.86 4.44 -33.42
N ASP A 608 0.57 4.17 -33.64
CA ASP A 608 -0.62 4.95 -33.22
C ASP A 608 -1.01 4.92 -31.72
N ASN A 609 -0.07 4.70 -30.80
CA ASN A 609 -0.42 4.41 -29.40
C ASN A 609 0.42 5.20 -28.38
N VAL A 610 0.19 6.50 -28.33
CA VAL A 610 0.71 7.41 -27.29
C VAL A 610 -0.45 7.83 -26.40
N ILE A 611 -0.49 7.34 -25.16
CA ILE A 611 -1.63 7.55 -24.24
C ILE A 611 -1.16 8.26 -22.97
N GLY A 612 -1.89 9.30 -22.58
CA GLY A 612 -1.75 9.94 -21.27
C GLY A 612 -3.07 9.98 -20.50
N LYS A 613 -3.10 9.49 -19.27
CA LYS A 613 -4.29 9.46 -18.41
C LYS A 613 -3.93 9.90 -17.00
N ASN A 614 -4.62 10.91 -16.48
CA ASN A 614 -4.41 11.40 -15.11
C ASN A 614 -2.91 11.67 -14.85
N ILE A 615 -2.40 12.73 -15.48
CA ILE A 615 -0.99 13.14 -15.38
C ILE A 615 -0.94 14.49 -14.68
N SER A 616 -0.05 14.62 -13.70
CA SER A 616 0.24 15.88 -13.04
C SER A 616 1.73 16.23 -13.17
N VAL A 617 2.02 17.44 -13.64
CA VAL A 617 3.39 17.97 -13.76
C VAL A 617 3.51 19.25 -12.93
N GLY A 618 4.26 19.18 -11.84
CA GLY A 618 4.56 20.29 -10.95
C GLY A 618 5.86 20.98 -11.38
N GLY A 619 5.87 22.31 -11.32
CA GLY A 619 6.86 23.14 -12.01
C GLY A 619 8.35 23.03 -11.65
N GLY A 620 9.10 23.99 -12.20
CA GLY A 620 10.56 23.92 -12.33
C GLY A 620 11.02 23.30 -13.66
N TYR A 621 10.06 22.92 -14.52
CA TYR A 621 10.31 22.53 -15.90
C TYR A 621 10.18 23.71 -16.86
N THR A 622 11.04 23.75 -17.89
CA THR A 622 10.84 24.65 -19.02
C THR A 622 9.62 24.19 -19.80
N TYR A 623 9.52 22.90 -20.06
CA TYR A 623 8.40 22.31 -20.76
C TYR A 623 7.82 21.18 -19.92
N ALA A 624 6.55 21.27 -19.56
CA ALA A 624 5.94 20.27 -18.70
C ALA A 624 5.77 18.92 -19.42
N MET A 625 5.09 18.90 -20.57
CA MET A 625 4.88 17.69 -21.36
C MET A 625 4.88 18.01 -22.85
N PHE A 626 5.65 17.22 -23.59
CA PHE A 626 5.58 17.14 -25.05
C PHE A 626 4.59 16.07 -25.44
N ILE A 627 3.72 16.40 -26.38
CA ILE A 627 2.87 15.47 -27.09
C ILE A 627 3.18 15.52 -28.57
N THR A 628 3.06 14.36 -29.19
CA THR A 628 3.59 14.02 -30.50
C THR A 628 2.58 13.15 -31.25
N GLU A 629 3.01 12.49 -32.33
CA GLU A 629 2.17 11.66 -33.19
C GLU A 629 1.10 10.83 -32.49
N HIS A 630 -0.16 11.04 -32.88
CA HIS A 630 -1.34 10.24 -32.47
C HIS A 630 -1.53 10.15 -30.96
N ALA A 631 -1.11 11.19 -30.22
CA ALA A 631 -1.29 11.25 -28.78
C ALA A 631 -2.75 11.50 -28.39
N VAL A 632 -3.26 10.70 -27.44
CA VAL A 632 -4.54 10.93 -26.77
C VAL A 632 -4.30 11.12 -25.28
N VAL A 633 -4.68 12.30 -24.78
CA VAL A 633 -4.53 12.69 -23.38
C VAL A 633 -5.90 12.97 -22.78
N ASP A 634 -6.23 12.31 -21.66
CA ASP A 634 -7.53 12.49 -20.99
C ASP A 634 -7.49 13.65 -19.99
N ARG A 635 -6.89 13.42 -18.80
CA ARG A 635 -6.79 14.38 -17.70
C ARG A 635 -5.34 14.77 -17.47
N TYR A 636 -5.00 16.00 -17.80
CA TYR A 636 -3.67 16.56 -17.67
C TYR A 636 -3.67 17.80 -16.79
N MET A 637 -2.70 17.89 -15.89
CA MET A 637 -2.49 19.04 -15.02
C MET A 637 -1.03 19.48 -15.10
N ALA A 638 -0.80 20.77 -15.34
CA ALA A 638 0.54 21.36 -15.33
C ALA A 638 0.55 22.65 -14.53
N LEU A 639 1.57 22.83 -13.70
CA LEU A 639 1.70 24.02 -12.87
C LEU A 639 3.10 24.61 -12.98
N TYR A 640 3.22 25.93 -13.03
CA TYR A 640 4.47 26.66 -12.85
C TYR A 640 5.63 26.25 -13.79
N CYS A 641 5.32 26.12 -15.08
CA CYS A 641 6.28 25.81 -16.15
C CYS A 641 6.43 26.99 -17.11
N TRP A 642 7.43 26.98 -18.01
CA TRP A 642 7.43 27.96 -19.10
C TRP A 642 6.37 27.64 -20.16
N ALA A 643 6.26 26.39 -20.56
CA ALA A 643 5.16 25.89 -21.38
C ALA A 643 4.46 24.71 -20.70
N GLY A 644 3.16 24.85 -20.49
CA GLY A 644 2.33 23.84 -19.85
C GLY A 644 2.03 22.65 -20.76
N LEU A 645 1.81 22.84 -22.05
CA LEU A 645 1.66 21.75 -23.01
C LEU A 645 2.41 22.08 -24.30
N VAL A 646 3.15 21.12 -24.84
CA VAL A 646 3.92 21.29 -26.08
C VAL A 646 3.40 20.34 -27.14
N ALA A 647 2.81 20.88 -28.20
CA ALA A 647 2.41 20.12 -29.37
C ALA A 647 3.52 20.17 -30.42
N VAL A 648 3.99 19.01 -30.85
CA VAL A 648 5.17 18.91 -31.72
C VAL A 648 4.77 18.59 -33.16
N GLY A 649 5.14 19.48 -34.09
CA GLY A 649 5.11 19.20 -35.53
C GLY A 649 6.47 18.70 -36.04
N THR A 650 7.55 19.40 -35.69
CA THR A 650 8.93 18.95 -36.03
C THR A 650 9.89 19.36 -34.93
N TYR A 651 10.63 18.39 -34.42
CA TYR A 651 11.66 18.62 -33.40
C TYR A 651 12.80 17.62 -33.59
N ALA A 652 14.05 18.08 -33.59
CA ALA A 652 15.26 17.24 -33.55
C ALA A 652 15.30 16.04 -34.55
N GLY A 653 14.82 16.21 -35.78
CA GLY A 653 14.88 15.15 -36.82
C GLY A 653 13.69 14.21 -36.87
N SER A 654 12.67 14.40 -36.01
CA SER A 654 11.35 13.77 -36.10
C SER A 654 10.84 13.80 -37.55
N VAL A 655 10.37 12.65 -38.08
CA VAL A 655 9.72 12.60 -39.40
C VAL A 655 8.51 13.52 -39.35
N GLY A 656 8.56 14.62 -40.10
CA GLY A 656 7.63 15.72 -39.97
C GLY A 656 6.17 15.42 -40.32
N SER A 657 5.62 14.21 -40.24
CA SER A 657 4.27 13.96 -40.72
C SER A 657 3.18 14.77 -39.97
N VAL A 658 2.06 15.03 -40.65
CA VAL A 658 0.94 15.84 -40.15
C VAL A 658 0.17 15.02 -39.10
N HIS A 659 0.57 15.11 -37.84
CA HIS A 659 -0.07 14.31 -36.80
C HIS A 659 -1.17 15.04 -36.07
N ALA A 660 -2.22 14.28 -35.76
CA ALA A 660 -3.30 14.69 -34.89
C ALA A 660 -3.07 14.26 -33.45
N MET A 661 -3.33 15.19 -32.55
CA MET A 661 -3.29 14.98 -31.11
C MET A 661 -4.62 15.41 -30.52
N LYS A 662 -5.07 14.66 -29.51
CA LYS A 662 -6.31 14.93 -28.81
C LYS A 662 -6.05 15.08 -27.32
N VAL A 663 -6.54 16.17 -26.74
CA VAL A 663 -6.57 16.38 -25.29
C VAL A 663 -8.02 16.60 -24.87
N LEU A 664 -8.54 15.75 -23.99
CA LEU A 664 -9.92 15.87 -23.49
C LEU A 664 -10.01 16.99 -22.45
N SER A 665 -9.07 17.02 -21.50
CA SER A 665 -9.02 18.04 -20.46
C SER A 665 -7.60 18.31 -20.02
N ALA A 666 -7.18 19.57 -20.17
CA ALA A 666 -5.98 20.11 -19.57
C ALA A 666 -6.33 21.21 -18.57
N SER A 667 -5.69 21.21 -17.41
CA SER A 667 -5.68 22.32 -16.47
C SER A 667 -4.24 22.81 -16.35
N ILE A 668 -4.01 24.07 -16.73
CA ILE A 668 -2.67 24.64 -16.77
C ILE A 668 -2.67 25.93 -15.96
N GLU A 669 -1.82 25.99 -14.94
CA GLU A 669 -1.76 27.07 -13.97
C GLU A 669 -0.36 27.71 -13.99
N ALA A 670 -0.32 29.04 -13.91
CA ALA A 670 0.90 29.82 -13.71
C ALA A 670 2.03 29.47 -14.71
N CYS A 671 1.67 29.06 -15.92
CA CYS A 671 2.60 28.83 -17.01
C CYS A 671 2.71 30.08 -17.90
N THR A 672 3.92 30.37 -18.42
CA THR A 672 4.10 31.50 -19.35
C THR A 672 3.35 31.28 -20.66
N ASN A 673 3.24 30.01 -21.09
CA ASN A 673 2.50 29.58 -22.27
C ASN A 673 1.63 28.39 -21.88
N GLU A 674 0.33 28.49 -22.15
CA GLU A 674 -0.60 27.39 -21.91
C GLU A 674 -0.36 26.28 -22.94
N LEU A 675 -0.21 26.67 -24.20
CA LEU A 675 0.13 25.80 -25.30
C LEU A 675 1.32 26.38 -26.08
N HIS A 676 2.30 25.54 -26.37
CA HIS A 676 3.44 25.89 -27.20
C HIS A 676 3.55 24.95 -28.40
N ILE A 677 3.65 25.51 -29.59
CA ILE A 677 3.83 24.73 -30.82
C ILE A 677 5.30 24.63 -31.17
N MET A 678 5.80 23.40 -31.34
CA MET A 678 7.19 23.15 -31.69
C MET A 678 7.33 22.62 -33.12
N GLY A 679 7.86 23.46 -34.00
CA GLY A 679 8.03 23.15 -35.43
C GLY A 679 6.73 23.14 -36.23
N ALA A 680 6.85 23.25 -37.56
CA ALA A 680 5.74 23.44 -38.49
C ALA A 680 5.16 22.15 -39.09
N GLY A 681 5.67 20.98 -38.70
CA GLY A 681 5.38 19.73 -39.40
C GLY A 681 5.95 19.71 -40.84
N SER A 682 5.53 18.72 -41.62
CA SER A 682 5.97 18.47 -43.00
C SER A 682 5.07 19.20 -43.96
N ALA A 683 5.66 19.63 -45.08
CA ALA A 683 4.98 20.40 -46.11
C ALA A 683 4.32 21.69 -45.58
N GLY A 684 4.75 22.21 -44.42
CA GLY A 684 4.21 23.42 -43.80
C GLY A 684 2.82 23.27 -43.19
N ILE A 685 2.42 22.03 -42.84
CA ILE A 685 1.16 21.74 -42.15
C ILE A 685 1.46 20.95 -40.87
N GLY A 686 0.82 21.34 -39.78
CA GLY A 686 0.89 20.67 -38.50
C GLY A 686 1.68 21.44 -37.43
N PRO A 687 1.67 20.95 -36.18
CA PRO A 687 0.86 19.84 -35.68
C PRO A 687 -0.65 20.14 -35.69
N ILE A 688 -1.49 19.10 -35.73
CA ILE A 688 -2.93 19.20 -35.51
C ILE A 688 -3.21 18.90 -34.03
N ILE A 689 -3.77 19.85 -33.29
CA ILE A 689 -4.04 19.73 -31.86
C ILE A 689 -5.48 20.14 -31.54
N ASP A 690 -6.26 19.19 -31.05
CA ASP A 690 -7.61 19.45 -30.54
C ASP A 690 -7.63 19.31 -29.02
N ILE A 691 -8.05 20.39 -28.34
CA ILE A 691 -8.21 20.42 -26.88
C ILE A 691 -9.67 20.74 -26.56
N ASP A 692 -10.40 19.74 -26.04
CA ASP A 692 -11.84 19.89 -25.74
C ASP A 692 -12.10 20.84 -24.58
N GLN A 693 -11.16 20.90 -23.63
CA GLN A 693 -11.15 21.85 -22.52
C GLN A 693 -9.71 22.14 -22.09
N LEU A 694 -9.31 23.41 -22.21
CA LEU A 694 -8.07 23.95 -21.65
C LEU A 694 -8.45 24.96 -20.56
N SER A 695 -8.38 24.53 -19.29
CA SER A 695 -8.67 25.39 -18.14
C SER A 695 -7.40 26.11 -17.69
N THR A 696 -7.40 27.44 -17.79
CA THR A 696 -6.28 28.29 -17.36
C THR A 696 -6.61 29.05 -16.08
N GLU A 697 -5.63 29.25 -15.20
CA GLU A 697 -5.72 30.18 -14.06
C GLU A 697 -5.01 31.52 -14.34
N SER A 698 -4.69 31.80 -15.60
CA SER A 698 -4.10 33.07 -16.03
C SER A 698 -5.18 34.01 -16.56
N GLY A 699 -5.15 35.26 -16.10
CA GLY A 699 -5.97 36.34 -16.68
C GLY A 699 -5.57 36.67 -18.14
N ALA A 700 -4.36 36.28 -18.55
CA ALA A 700 -3.77 36.53 -19.86
C ALA A 700 -3.09 35.26 -20.41
N PRO A 701 -3.86 34.23 -20.80
CA PRO A 701 -3.32 33.00 -21.33
C PRO A 701 -2.63 33.26 -22.67
N ASN A 702 -1.58 32.50 -22.93
CA ASN A 702 -0.73 32.67 -24.11
C ASN A 702 -0.56 31.36 -24.86
N ILE A 703 -0.76 31.41 -26.18
CA ILE A 703 -0.48 30.31 -27.10
C ILE A 703 0.65 30.75 -28.03
N SER A 704 1.81 30.11 -27.89
CA SER A 704 3.03 30.52 -28.57
C SER A 704 3.62 29.39 -29.42
N ALA A 705 4.75 29.66 -30.07
CA ALA A 705 5.47 28.66 -30.84
C ALA A 705 6.95 28.96 -30.96
N SER A 706 7.70 27.96 -31.40
CA SER A 706 9.15 28.04 -31.64
C SER A 706 9.51 28.97 -32.81
N SER A 707 8.57 29.25 -33.71
CA SER A 707 8.71 30.21 -34.80
C SER A 707 7.35 30.67 -35.34
N ALA A 708 7.32 31.79 -36.06
CA ALA A 708 6.11 32.25 -36.75
C ALA A 708 5.58 31.21 -37.76
N GLY A 709 6.48 30.47 -38.43
CA GLY A 709 6.09 29.40 -39.35
C GLY A 709 5.45 28.21 -38.64
N ALA A 710 5.89 27.87 -37.42
CA ALA A 710 5.31 26.77 -36.64
C ALA A 710 3.85 27.05 -36.24
N ILE A 711 3.58 28.24 -35.70
CA ILE A 711 2.21 28.61 -35.32
C ILE A 711 1.29 28.83 -36.54
N ALA A 712 1.84 29.27 -37.68
CA ALA A 712 1.10 29.39 -38.93
C ALA A 712 0.67 28.02 -39.49
N ALA A 713 1.52 27.01 -39.32
CA ALA A 713 1.30 25.66 -39.83
C ALA A 713 0.39 24.82 -38.93
N ALA A 714 0.34 25.13 -37.64
CA ALA A 714 -0.51 24.45 -36.66
C ALA A 714 -2.00 24.47 -37.07
N ARG A 715 -2.75 23.43 -36.71
CA ARG A 715 -4.18 23.30 -36.97
C ARG A 715 -4.90 22.74 -35.74
N GLY A 716 -6.22 22.79 -35.76
CA GLY A 716 -7.08 22.22 -34.73
C GLY A 716 -7.82 23.28 -33.92
N ILE A 717 -8.49 22.84 -32.87
CA ILE A 717 -9.41 23.63 -32.06
C ILE A 717 -9.00 23.55 -30.59
N VAL A 718 -8.84 24.70 -29.94
CA VAL A 718 -8.62 24.80 -28.50
C VAL A 718 -9.80 25.51 -27.87
N ARG A 719 -10.57 24.81 -27.03
CA ARG A 719 -11.61 25.44 -26.21
C ARG A 719 -11.01 25.88 -24.88
N LEU A 720 -10.87 27.20 -24.71
CA LEU A 720 -10.29 27.81 -23.54
C LEU A 720 -11.35 28.05 -22.45
N THR A 721 -11.09 27.65 -21.22
CA THR A 721 -11.95 27.85 -20.03
C THR A 721 -11.10 28.34 -18.85
N GLY A 722 -11.67 28.48 -17.65
CA GLY A 722 -10.94 28.91 -16.44
C GLY A 722 -11.09 30.41 -16.16
N LEU A 723 -10.05 31.07 -15.64
CA LEU A 723 -10.07 32.45 -15.12
C LEU A 723 -9.59 33.52 -16.11
N PHE A 724 -9.48 33.21 -17.40
CA PHE A 724 -8.97 34.19 -18.36
C PHE A 724 -9.91 35.36 -18.60
N THR A 725 -9.33 36.49 -19.00
CA THR A 725 -10.08 37.63 -19.56
C THR A 725 -9.99 37.59 -21.07
N GLU A 726 -11.11 37.83 -21.76
CA GLU A 726 -11.13 37.82 -23.23
C GLU A 726 -10.11 38.77 -23.88
N SER A 727 -9.83 39.91 -23.24
CA SER A 727 -8.82 40.87 -23.70
C SER A 727 -7.38 40.42 -23.45
N GLY A 728 -7.16 39.49 -22.52
CA GLY A 728 -5.84 38.99 -22.14
C GLY A 728 -5.38 37.79 -22.96
N VAL A 729 -6.26 37.18 -23.77
CA VAL A 729 -5.89 36.06 -24.63
C VAL A 729 -4.88 36.53 -25.67
N SER A 730 -3.68 35.95 -25.64
CA SER A 730 -2.58 36.27 -26.54
C SER A 730 -2.20 35.06 -27.37
N VAL A 731 -1.93 35.28 -28.65
CA VAL A 731 -1.41 34.26 -29.56
C VAL A 731 -0.27 34.83 -30.39
N ALA A 732 0.73 34.00 -30.69
CA ALA A 732 1.72 34.35 -31.72
C ALA A 732 1.01 34.47 -33.08
N ASN A 733 1.23 35.57 -33.81
CA ASN A 733 0.59 35.85 -35.09
C ASN A 733 1.60 35.65 -36.24
N PRO A 734 1.27 34.94 -37.33
CA PRO A 734 0.02 34.24 -37.68
C PRO A 734 -0.29 33.00 -36.83
N CYS A 735 -1.58 32.65 -36.63
CA CYS A 735 -1.99 31.51 -35.81
C CYS A 735 -3.04 30.62 -36.48
N GLY A 736 -2.67 29.40 -36.85
CA GLY A 736 -3.54 28.42 -37.50
C GLY A 736 -4.49 27.63 -36.58
N ILE A 737 -4.48 27.91 -35.28
CA ILE A 737 -5.31 27.21 -34.28
C ILE A 737 -6.56 28.04 -33.99
N LYS A 738 -7.74 27.41 -34.08
CA LYS A 738 -9.00 28.07 -33.70
C LYS A 738 -9.14 28.08 -32.19
N ILE A 739 -9.22 29.26 -31.59
CA ILE A 739 -9.47 29.43 -30.16
C ILE A 739 -10.94 29.71 -29.93
N ILE A 740 -11.61 28.82 -29.19
CA ILE A 740 -13.00 28.98 -28.79
C ILE A 740 -13.05 29.51 -27.37
N ASN A 741 -13.82 30.57 -27.14
CA ASN A 741 -14.17 31.02 -25.81
C ASN A 741 -15.15 30.02 -25.16
N GLY A 742 -14.65 29.16 -24.27
CA GLY A 742 -15.45 28.21 -23.52
C GLY A 742 -16.14 28.78 -22.29
N GLN A 743 -15.89 30.04 -21.91
CA GLN A 743 -16.65 30.73 -20.84
C GLN A 743 -18.01 31.26 -21.33
N ALA A 744 -18.17 31.43 -22.64
CA ALA A 744 -19.38 32.00 -23.25
C ALA A 744 -19.99 31.03 -24.28
N PRO A 745 -21.24 30.55 -24.08
CA PRO A 745 -21.91 29.69 -25.05
C PRO A 745 -22.07 30.33 -26.44
N PHE A 746 -22.20 31.67 -26.49
CA PHE A 746 -22.25 32.47 -27.71
C PHE A 746 -21.36 33.71 -27.53
N PRO A 747 -20.11 33.70 -28.04
CA PRO A 747 -19.19 34.82 -27.87
C PRO A 747 -19.64 36.02 -28.72
N VAL A 748 -20.38 36.93 -28.09
CA VAL A 748 -20.87 38.18 -28.67
C VAL A 748 -20.23 39.36 -27.95
N ARG A 749 -19.47 40.19 -28.68
CA ARG A 749 -18.78 41.35 -28.12
C ARG A 749 -19.43 42.65 -28.59
N SER A 750 -19.88 43.46 -27.63
CA SER A 750 -20.41 44.80 -27.89
C SER A 750 -19.28 45.82 -28.02
N ILE A 751 -19.29 46.61 -29.09
CA ILE A 751 -18.26 47.59 -29.44
C ILE A 751 -18.86 48.99 -29.55
N SER A 752 -18.24 49.97 -28.90
CA SER A 752 -18.64 51.38 -28.93
C SER A 752 -17.50 52.34 -29.26
N ALA A 753 -16.32 51.81 -29.62
CA ALA A 753 -15.12 52.53 -29.99
C ALA A 753 -14.34 51.75 -31.07
N ASP A 754 -13.42 52.40 -31.75
CA ASP A 754 -12.55 51.74 -32.73
C ASP A 754 -11.76 50.60 -32.07
N THR A 755 -11.69 49.45 -32.73
CA THR A 755 -11.05 48.27 -32.16
C THR A 755 -10.50 47.34 -33.22
N THR A 756 -9.58 46.46 -32.82
CA THR A 756 -9.17 45.31 -33.63
C THR A 756 -9.93 44.07 -33.15
N VAL A 757 -10.34 43.20 -34.08
CA VAL A 757 -10.95 41.91 -33.74
C VAL A 757 -9.94 41.05 -32.97
N ARG A 758 -10.41 40.29 -31.99
CA ARG A 758 -9.60 39.34 -31.22
C ARG A 758 -9.61 37.97 -31.90
N VAL A 759 -8.61 37.16 -31.60
CA VAL A 759 -8.53 35.76 -32.08
C VAL A 759 -9.61 34.84 -31.49
N ILE A 760 -10.38 35.33 -30.52
CA ILE A 760 -11.51 34.62 -29.90
C ILE A 760 -12.87 35.24 -30.25
N ASP A 761 -12.88 36.39 -30.94
CA ASP A 761 -14.13 37.03 -31.32
C ASP A 761 -14.80 36.17 -32.43
N GLU A 762 -16.14 36.05 -32.38
CA GLU A 762 -16.92 35.45 -33.48
C GLU A 762 -17.97 36.45 -33.99
N VAL A 763 -18.71 37.09 -33.07
CA VAL A 763 -19.73 38.09 -33.41
C VAL A 763 -19.44 39.43 -32.72
N LEU A 764 -19.41 40.51 -33.50
CA LEU A 764 -19.22 41.88 -33.02
C LEU A 764 -20.47 42.72 -33.29
N LEU A 765 -21.05 43.26 -32.22
CA LEU A 765 -22.18 44.19 -32.27
C LEU A 765 -21.66 45.62 -32.10
N VAL A 766 -21.68 46.40 -33.18
CA VAL A 766 -21.03 47.71 -33.23
C VAL A 766 -22.07 48.83 -33.14
N ASN A 767 -21.91 49.68 -32.12
CA ASN A 767 -22.70 50.89 -31.91
C ASN A 767 -21.88 52.12 -32.32
N ALA A 768 -22.29 52.77 -33.42
CA ALA A 768 -21.70 53.98 -33.97
C ALA A 768 -22.44 55.27 -33.56
N THR A 769 -23.31 55.25 -32.54
CA THR A 769 -24.10 56.42 -32.12
C THR A 769 -23.22 57.63 -31.79
N ALA A 770 -22.09 57.40 -31.12
CA ALA A 770 -21.15 58.45 -30.69
C ALA A 770 -20.12 58.83 -31.78
N GLY A 771 -20.26 58.34 -33.00
CA GLY A 771 -19.38 58.63 -34.13
C GLY A 771 -19.12 57.38 -34.99
N ALA A 772 -18.59 57.59 -36.20
CA ALA A 772 -18.17 56.49 -37.07
C ALA A 772 -17.19 55.56 -36.33
N ARG A 773 -17.21 54.27 -36.69
CA ARG A 773 -16.40 53.23 -36.04
C ARG A 773 -15.57 52.47 -37.04
N VAL A 774 -14.34 52.16 -36.68
CA VAL A 774 -13.43 51.30 -37.45
C VAL A 774 -13.21 49.99 -36.70
N ILE A 775 -13.51 48.88 -37.36
CA ILE A 775 -13.24 47.52 -36.90
C ILE A 775 -12.11 46.96 -37.75
N THR A 776 -10.92 46.86 -37.18
CA THR A 776 -9.74 46.35 -37.89
C THR A 776 -9.68 44.83 -37.78
N LEU A 777 -9.56 44.15 -38.92
CA LEU A 777 -9.33 42.71 -38.98
C LEU A 777 -7.87 42.37 -38.66
N ILE A 778 -7.65 41.22 -38.04
CA ILE A 778 -6.31 40.62 -37.94
C ILE A 778 -5.83 40.15 -39.31
N SER A 779 -4.60 39.65 -39.39
CA SER A 779 -4.08 39.13 -40.65
C SER A 779 -4.96 37.98 -41.14
N ALA A 780 -5.31 37.94 -42.43
CA ALA A 780 -5.92 36.75 -43.03
C ALA A 780 -4.96 35.55 -43.14
N VAL A 781 -3.64 35.77 -42.96
CA VAL A 781 -2.63 34.71 -43.12
C VAL A 781 -2.75 33.71 -41.98
N ALA A 782 -3.03 32.46 -42.36
CA ALA A 782 -3.23 31.33 -41.46
C ALA A 782 -4.23 31.60 -40.32
N THR A 783 -5.18 32.52 -40.48
CA THR A 783 -6.26 32.72 -39.51
C THR A 783 -7.38 31.70 -39.74
N PRO A 784 -7.86 30.97 -38.72
CA PRO A 784 -8.94 29.99 -38.88
C PRO A 784 -10.32 30.54 -38.55
N ASN A 785 -10.43 31.80 -38.11
CA ASN A 785 -11.67 32.39 -37.63
C ASN A 785 -12.42 33.14 -38.74
N SER A 786 -13.74 33.00 -38.74
CA SER A 786 -14.67 33.91 -39.41
C SER A 786 -15.16 34.97 -38.43
N TYR A 787 -15.37 36.21 -38.90
CA TYR A 787 -15.90 37.29 -38.07
C TYR A 787 -17.22 37.81 -38.64
N THR A 788 -18.26 37.87 -37.80
CA THR A 788 -19.54 38.50 -38.15
C THR A 788 -19.63 39.87 -37.47
N ILE A 789 -19.69 40.94 -38.26
CA ILE A 789 -19.79 42.32 -37.79
C ILE A 789 -21.17 42.86 -38.12
N LYS A 790 -21.89 43.36 -37.12
CA LYS A 790 -23.23 43.93 -37.28
C LYS A 790 -23.30 45.35 -36.71
N LYS A 791 -23.79 46.30 -37.51
CA LYS A 791 -24.15 47.64 -37.02
C LYS A 791 -25.48 47.57 -36.27
N THR A 792 -25.54 48.10 -35.04
CA THR A 792 -26.74 47.97 -34.19
C THR A 792 -27.53 49.26 -34.00
N ASP A 793 -26.90 50.42 -34.19
CA ASP A 793 -27.54 51.71 -34.01
C ASP A 793 -28.14 52.26 -35.31
N SER A 794 -29.10 53.19 -35.16
CA SER A 794 -29.79 53.85 -36.27
C SER A 794 -29.18 55.18 -36.70
N SER A 795 -28.02 55.58 -36.13
CA SER A 795 -27.36 56.83 -36.54
C SER A 795 -26.81 56.73 -37.97
N GLY A 796 -26.64 57.88 -38.63
CA GLY A 796 -26.02 57.98 -39.95
C GLY A 796 -24.50 57.76 -39.95
N ASN A 797 -23.89 57.54 -38.79
CA ASN A 797 -22.48 57.19 -38.69
C ASN A 797 -22.24 55.77 -39.21
N THR A 798 -21.12 55.54 -39.89
CA THR A 798 -20.82 54.24 -40.51
C THR A 798 -19.97 53.34 -39.60
N VAL A 799 -20.04 52.04 -39.84
CA VAL A 799 -19.08 51.05 -39.33
C VAL A 799 -18.21 50.59 -40.50
N THR A 800 -16.91 50.88 -40.44
CA THR A 800 -15.92 50.51 -41.46
C THR A 800 -15.13 49.30 -40.97
N VAL A 801 -15.29 48.16 -41.65
CA VAL A 801 -14.44 46.98 -41.47
C VAL A 801 -13.18 47.18 -42.33
N ALA A 802 -12.02 47.21 -41.71
CA ALA A 802 -10.75 47.51 -42.37
C ALA A 802 -9.76 46.35 -42.27
N CYS A 803 -8.97 46.11 -43.31
CA CYS A 803 -7.88 45.13 -43.29
C CYS A 803 -6.63 45.66 -42.59
N THR A 804 -5.77 44.74 -42.15
CA THR A 804 -4.39 45.06 -41.74
C THR A 804 -3.43 44.95 -42.92
N GLY A 805 -2.42 45.83 -42.97
CA GLY A 805 -1.42 45.84 -44.04
C GLY A 805 -2.03 46.10 -45.43
N GLY A 806 -1.49 45.44 -46.45
CA GLY A 806 -1.99 45.52 -47.83
C GLY A 806 -3.09 44.52 -48.19
N GLN A 807 -3.73 43.88 -47.19
CA GLN A 807 -4.77 42.89 -47.43
C GLN A 807 -6.09 43.54 -47.87
N THR A 808 -6.95 42.74 -48.49
CA THR A 808 -8.23 43.18 -49.05
C THR A 808 -9.41 42.33 -48.58
N ILE A 809 -10.62 42.88 -48.66
CA ILE A 809 -11.93 42.22 -48.57
C ILE A 809 -12.56 42.30 -49.96
N ASP A 810 -12.70 41.18 -50.65
CA ASP A 810 -13.22 41.12 -52.02
C ASP A 810 -12.52 42.11 -52.99
N GLY A 811 -11.20 42.28 -52.83
CA GLY A 811 -10.37 43.19 -53.63
C GLY A 811 -10.39 44.67 -53.20
N ALA A 812 -11.18 45.05 -52.18
CA ALA A 812 -11.19 46.39 -51.59
C ALA A 812 -10.44 46.43 -50.25
N THR A 813 -9.90 47.57 -49.84
CA THR A 813 -9.18 47.67 -48.54
C THR A 813 -10.11 47.72 -47.33
N THR A 814 -11.39 48.07 -47.54
CA THR A 814 -12.41 48.19 -46.49
C THR A 814 -13.79 47.75 -46.98
N LYS A 815 -14.66 47.39 -46.03
CA LYS A 815 -16.10 47.17 -46.22
C LYS A 815 -16.87 48.08 -45.27
N VAL A 816 -17.82 48.85 -45.77
CA VAL A 816 -18.62 49.80 -44.98
C VAL A 816 -20.02 49.24 -44.75
N LEU A 817 -20.51 49.38 -43.51
CA LEU A 817 -21.91 49.17 -43.11
C LEU A 817 -22.51 50.53 -42.75
N SER A 818 -23.61 50.89 -43.39
CA SER A 818 -24.25 52.20 -43.28
C SER A 818 -25.64 52.14 -42.65
N ALA A 819 -26.35 51.01 -42.78
CA ALA A 819 -27.71 50.86 -42.26
C ALA A 819 -27.76 50.12 -40.93
N GLN A 820 -28.75 50.45 -40.09
CA GLN A 820 -29.03 49.69 -38.88
C GLN A 820 -29.32 48.22 -39.25
N TRP A 821 -28.72 47.31 -38.50
CA TRP A 821 -28.82 45.85 -38.68
C TRP A 821 -28.11 45.29 -39.90
N GLU A 822 -27.46 46.14 -40.70
CA GLU A 822 -26.55 45.68 -41.74
C GLU A 822 -25.43 44.85 -41.12
N THR A 823 -25.15 43.70 -41.73
CA THR A 823 -24.26 42.68 -41.21
C THR A 823 -23.34 42.22 -42.34
N VAL A 824 -22.09 41.94 -42.02
CA VAL A 824 -21.16 41.25 -42.91
C VAL A 824 -20.47 40.12 -42.14
N THR A 825 -20.36 38.97 -42.78
CA THR A 825 -19.47 37.90 -42.32
C THR A 825 -18.26 37.88 -43.25
N VAL A 826 -17.06 37.93 -42.66
CA VAL A 826 -15.80 37.82 -43.40
C VAL A 826 -15.09 36.52 -43.03
N ILE A 827 -14.55 35.84 -44.04
CA ILE A 827 -13.72 34.63 -43.90
C ILE A 827 -12.34 34.85 -44.53
N PRO A 828 -11.27 34.29 -43.96
CA PRO A 828 -9.93 34.38 -44.55
C PRO A 828 -9.77 33.35 -45.68
N ASP A 829 -9.08 33.71 -46.76
CA ASP A 829 -8.70 32.81 -47.86
C ASP A 829 -7.24 32.30 -47.74
N GLY A 830 -6.55 32.69 -46.66
CA GLY A 830 -5.14 32.43 -46.41
C GLY A 830 -4.20 33.59 -46.80
N THR A 831 -4.69 34.60 -47.53
CA THR A 831 -3.94 35.80 -47.94
C THR A 831 -4.74 37.09 -47.72
N ASN A 832 -6.04 37.07 -48.03
CA ASN A 832 -7.02 38.15 -47.97
C ASN A 832 -8.33 37.65 -47.30
N TRP A 833 -9.32 38.53 -47.25
CA TRP A 833 -10.65 38.28 -46.70
C TRP A 833 -11.70 38.23 -47.82
N LEU A 834 -12.71 37.37 -47.64
CA LEU A 834 -13.88 37.26 -48.51
C LEU A 834 -15.14 37.53 -47.70
N THR A 835 -16.16 38.14 -48.31
CA THR A 835 -17.50 38.22 -47.71
C THR A 835 -18.34 36.99 -48.06
N VAL A 836 -19.19 36.54 -47.12
CA VAL A 836 -20.09 35.38 -47.28
C VAL A 836 -21.51 35.64 -46.82
#